data_AF-A0AAW7X5T5-F1
#
_entry.id   AF-A0AAW7X5T5-F1
#
_cell.length_a   1.000
_cell.length_b   1.000
_cell.length_c   1.000
_cell.angle_alpha   90.00
_cell.angle_beta   90.00
_cell.angle_gamma   90.00
#
_symmetry.space_group_name_H-M   'P 1'
#
loop_
_entity.id
_entity.type
_entity.pdbx_description
1 polymer ?
#
loop_
_entity_poly.entity_id
_entity_poly.type
_entity_poly.pdbx_seq_one_letter_code
_entity_poly.pdbx_strand_id
1 'polypeptide(L)'
;MTHAIRPISLLSILLCLPLWLTACGGEPVGGVDNAPLVTTETPENNQPSTGESTGEPATETDTQEDVDPPQQPLGDIALGKTTYTGQCAMCHGEAGNGAFPLFVNAVEFEAIEDVTHRTMPFGDASACEGECATNVAAYLVSLISISLPETPAVEPPDNSTETETETENNSGEPSQPVTPALPAQCANPQWVSGTEYAVNTLVVNREAVFRCVIAGWCASTANWAYEPNSGLYWEEAWEKVALCSESTSNGNTSGEPTTPNTDGEEQTENNDAETGTENETETETEPNENTSAPKAVSTVIAVASANQDRIGLSWTDNANNETGFAIRRRTNNGAVVQIHNAPANSTSYTDANVKLDNQYQYDIIAFNAVGSSAAVESNQVSLVTPVTAPNAITNLNATLNNNQILLSWSQADATADTIAIYRTLDDIQWQQLTTVAANTTQYNDTNITTNTTYGYRLVAINTAGESQASNTVHVSVTRIAAGQTLFNQHCTACHRASGIGGDLFSSQTQTAWLNKTLSQLETKISTMPAQQCDADCQKVIADFIWQDKWNRVVDIIEEKITSSGLRGVRLLTPYEYANTIKATLNVTVNSEDLPSARFDSHFKYPSQSSQGLVLTDEAAAYQQLAQDIASKTTITKPTCSTASCRQNAVNNLGLTLFRKPLTAAQTASYSTLFETNGFESVITSMLMSPYFLYLTELGKWDAQTESYRLSNYEIATHLSFSLWGMPPNSTLLSLAATDAFNSDEGVKNQAQTMVNDAKFATHVSEFIRYYANTYSVVDEKPGLSTDVIAAMQQEQTEAIHYLINAGSASFYELLNPSYTYLNSTLANHYGLTSTTSNAGSSMQKYNVNSLRGGLLHQGIFQVSNSDFSATSLVKRGKFIRENMLCHMMGTPSGVDPDTITLPEHPITTRERWDVITGPNASNGQCWQCHQLMNEPGSALENYDHAGRYRTEESSANDSSVALNIDASGILRDNSGFNTLTQYADARALSEYLAVSEQALSCFVDNAYRFTTGQQTDAQSEAAINALQQDFIVDGDIKTLFIALASSPAALYRSDRE
;
A
#
# COMPACT_ATOMS: atom_id res chain seq x y z
N MET A 1 -14.61 59.32 12.16
CA MET A 1 -16.09 59.44 12.09
C MET A 1 -16.65 58.03 12.19
N THR A 2 -17.72 57.83 12.94
CA THR A 2 -18.25 56.49 13.29
C THR A 2 -19.32 56.04 12.30
N HIS A 3 -19.11 54.91 11.63
CA HIS A 3 -20.19 54.14 11.00
C HIS A 3 -20.12 52.71 11.54
N ALA A 4 -21.24 52.25 12.09
CA ALA A 4 -21.40 50.91 12.66
C ALA A 4 -22.13 50.02 11.67
N ILE A 5 -21.57 48.85 11.40
CA ILE A 5 -22.26 47.79 10.65
C ILE A 5 -23.02 46.94 11.66
N ARG A 6 -24.33 46.78 11.45
CA ARG A 6 -25.19 45.91 12.27
C ARG A 6 -25.36 44.55 11.56
N PRO A 7 -25.29 43.41 12.26
CA PRO A 7 -25.81 42.16 11.73
C PRO A 7 -27.35 42.17 11.76
N ILE A 8 -27.99 41.59 10.73
CA ILE A 8 -29.44 41.40 10.65
C ILE A 8 -29.77 39.92 10.83
N SER A 9 -30.93 39.65 11.44
CA SER A 9 -31.38 38.36 11.96
C SER A 9 -31.86 37.35 10.91
N LEU A 10 -31.81 36.07 11.27
CA LEU A 10 -32.26 34.88 10.53
C LEU A 10 -33.76 34.78 10.15
N LEU A 11 -34.54 35.86 10.26
CA LEU A 11 -36.01 35.81 10.10
C LEU A 11 -36.52 36.00 8.66
N SER A 12 -35.63 36.28 7.69
CA SER A 12 -36.01 36.59 6.30
C SER A 12 -36.10 35.39 5.35
N ILE A 13 -35.75 34.18 5.80
CA ILE A 13 -35.58 32.98 4.94
C ILE A 13 -36.91 32.24 4.68
N LEU A 14 -37.98 32.55 5.42
CA LEU A 14 -39.17 31.67 5.53
C LEU A 14 -40.37 32.03 4.63
N LEU A 15 -40.19 32.87 3.61
CA LEU A 15 -41.27 33.32 2.69
C LEU A 15 -40.78 33.51 1.24
N CYS A 16 -40.49 32.43 0.50
CA CYS A 16 -40.58 32.39 -0.97
C CYS A 16 -40.42 30.98 -1.57
N LEU A 17 -41.55 30.34 -1.88
CA LEU A 17 -41.76 29.36 -2.98
C LEU A 17 -43.29 29.25 -3.15
N PRO A 18 -43.83 28.96 -4.35
CA PRO A 18 -43.18 28.71 -5.64
C PRO A 18 -43.56 29.74 -6.72
N LEU A 19 -42.98 29.64 -7.92
CA LEU A 19 -43.62 29.96 -9.22
C LEU A 19 -42.72 29.49 -10.40
N TRP A 20 -43.31 28.67 -11.30
CA TRP A 20 -42.97 28.44 -12.73
C TRP A 20 -41.94 27.37 -13.13
N LEU A 21 -42.48 26.23 -13.57
CA LEU A 21 -42.11 25.67 -14.88
C LEU A 21 -42.60 26.59 -16.02
N THR A 22 -42.06 26.40 -17.23
CA THR A 22 -42.48 26.94 -18.56
C THR A 22 -41.99 28.34 -18.99
N ALA A 23 -40.82 28.35 -19.65
CA ALA A 23 -40.45 29.16 -20.84
C ALA A 23 -39.04 28.67 -21.25
N CYS A 24 -38.82 27.93 -22.34
CA CYS A 24 -39.13 28.28 -23.72
C CYS A 24 -39.75 27.12 -24.51
N GLY A 25 -40.76 27.42 -25.31
CA GLY A 25 -41.39 26.48 -26.25
C GLY A 25 -42.52 27.16 -27.00
N GLY A 26 -42.26 27.56 -28.25
CA GLY A 26 -43.24 28.15 -29.15
C GLY A 26 -43.39 27.32 -30.42
N GLU A 27 -44.47 26.56 -30.51
CA GLU A 27 -44.96 25.89 -31.72
C GLU A 27 -45.74 26.89 -32.63
N PRO A 28 -46.44 26.50 -33.74
CA PRO A 28 -46.49 25.22 -34.47
C PRO A 28 -46.41 25.32 -36.01
N VAL A 29 -46.08 24.22 -36.69
CA VAL A 29 -46.95 23.61 -37.73
C VAL A 29 -46.72 22.09 -37.74
N GLY A 30 -47.78 21.28 -37.64
CA GLY A 30 -47.66 19.81 -37.61
C GLY A 30 -47.97 19.12 -38.95
N GLY A 31 -47.76 17.80 -39.03
CA GLY A 31 -48.31 16.98 -40.12
C GLY A 31 -47.61 15.67 -40.45
N VAL A 32 -48.12 14.58 -39.85
CA VAL A 32 -48.22 13.17 -40.36
C VAL A 32 -47.00 12.31 -40.75
N ASP A 33 -47.07 11.08 -40.22
CA ASP A 33 -46.77 9.76 -40.82
C ASP A 33 -45.34 9.14 -40.88
N ASN A 34 -45.24 8.05 -40.12
CA ASN A 34 -44.66 6.73 -40.42
C ASN A 34 -43.14 6.50 -40.59
N ALA A 35 -42.70 5.38 -40.02
CA ALA A 35 -41.36 4.78 -40.11
C ALA A 35 -41.27 3.78 -41.30
N PRO A 36 -40.21 2.94 -41.48
CA PRO A 36 -38.78 3.01 -41.09
C PRO A 36 -37.82 2.70 -42.29
N LEU A 37 -36.53 2.40 -42.01
CA LEU A 37 -35.57 1.51 -42.73
C LEU A 37 -34.44 2.10 -43.66
N VAL A 38 -33.19 1.93 -43.19
CA VAL A 38 -32.06 1.17 -43.81
C VAL A 38 -31.26 1.69 -45.04
N THR A 39 -29.93 1.38 -45.06
CA THR A 39 -28.92 1.36 -46.18
C THR A 39 -28.45 2.68 -46.83
N THR A 40 -27.21 2.88 -47.34
CA THR A 40 -25.83 2.32 -47.14
C THR A 40 -24.79 3.18 -47.91
N GLU A 41 -23.51 3.07 -47.55
CA GLU A 41 -22.29 3.18 -48.43
C GLU A 41 -21.72 4.55 -48.90
N THR A 42 -20.41 4.49 -49.20
CA THR A 42 -19.39 5.51 -49.55
C THR A 42 -19.08 5.48 -51.08
N PRO A 43 -17.95 5.95 -51.71
CA PRO A 43 -16.72 6.66 -51.26
C PRO A 43 -16.16 7.78 -52.22
N GLU A 44 -14.90 8.23 -51.99
CA GLU A 44 -13.79 8.53 -52.96
C GLU A 44 -13.07 9.93 -53.10
N ASN A 45 -11.76 9.93 -52.77
CA ASN A 45 -10.53 10.36 -53.54
C ASN A 45 -9.88 11.80 -53.63
N ASN A 46 -8.59 11.85 -53.21
CA ASN A 46 -7.32 12.41 -53.80
C ASN A 46 -6.96 13.93 -54.10
N GLN A 47 -5.91 14.45 -53.41
CA GLN A 47 -4.56 15.02 -53.83
C GLN A 47 -4.35 15.95 -55.09
N PRO A 48 -3.17 16.62 -55.41
CA PRO A 48 -1.82 16.77 -54.75
C PRO A 48 -0.99 18.14 -54.89
N SER A 49 0.23 18.21 -54.26
CA SER A 49 1.58 18.66 -54.81
C SER A 49 2.31 20.04 -54.54
N THR A 50 3.62 19.96 -54.20
CA THR A 50 4.82 20.88 -54.43
C THR A 50 4.93 22.30 -53.81
N GLY A 51 6.10 22.92 -53.47
CA GLY A 51 7.53 22.51 -53.35
C GLY A 51 8.59 23.69 -53.23
N GLU A 52 9.81 23.41 -52.71
CA GLU A 52 11.17 24.02 -52.97
C GLU A 52 11.77 25.31 -52.27
N SER A 53 13.02 25.18 -51.74
CA SER A 53 14.22 26.09 -51.90
C SER A 53 14.94 26.83 -50.71
N THR A 54 16.07 26.26 -50.24
CA THR A 54 17.42 26.87 -49.95
C THR A 54 17.72 28.01 -48.93
N GLY A 55 18.78 27.82 -48.08
CA GLY A 55 19.72 28.90 -47.66
C GLY A 55 20.32 28.83 -46.23
N GLU A 56 21.64 28.88 -46.07
CA GLU A 56 22.42 28.75 -44.80
C GLU A 56 23.38 29.99 -44.58
N PRO A 57 24.26 30.07 -43.55
CA PRO A 57 24.08 30.80 -42.28
C PRO A 57 25.01 32.03 -42.05
N ALA A 58 24.80 32.81 -40.98
CA ALA A 58 25.83 33.68 -40.36
C ALA A 58 25.48 34.13 -38.92
N THR A 59 26.51 34.54 -38.16
CA THR A 59 26.50 34.90 -36.73
C THR A 59 26.55 36.41 -36.42
N GLU A 60 26.33 36.74 -35.14
CA GLU A 60 26.78 37.91 -34.35
C GLU A 60 25.90 39.15 -34.11
N THR A 61 25.83 39.49 -32.81
CA THR A 61 25.72 40.81 -32.14
C THR A 61 24.43 41.65 -32.17
N ASP A 62 23.81 41.73 -30.99
CA ASP A 62 23.48 42.96 -30.23
C ASP A 62 22.83 44.15 -30.97
N THR A 63 21.53 44.36 -30.71
CA THR A 63 21.01 45.67 -30.27
C THR A 63 19.61 45.55 -29.67
N GLN A 64 19.34 46.41 -28.69
CA GLN A 64 18.08 46.49 -27.91
C GLN A 64 17.12 47.51 -28.55
N GLU A 65 15.86 47.15 -28.79
CA GLU A 65 14.75 48.11 -28.97
C GLU A 65 13.39 47.45 -28.64
N ASP A 66 12.53 48.18 -27.93
CA ASP A 66 11.28 47.68 -27.32
C ASP A 66 10.12 47.56 -28.33
N VAL A 67 9.34 46.46 -28.26
CA VAL A 67 8.02 46.32 -28.90
C VAL A 67 7.08 45.54 -27.97
N ASP A 68 5.97 46.14 -27.56
CA ASP A 68 4.93 45.50 -26.74
C ASP A 68 4.18 44.38 -27.50
N PRO A 69 3.75 43.29 -26.82
CA PRO A 69 2.96 42.22 -27.41
C PRO A 69 1.46 42.60 -27.55
N PRO A 70 0.71 41.96 -28.47
CA PRO A 70 -0.71 42.26 -28.68
C PRO A 70 -1.61 41.70 -27.56
N GLN A 71 -2.68 42.42 -27.23
CA GLN A 71 -3.66 41.97 -26.23
C GLN A 71 -4.66 40.96 -26.80
N GLN A 72 -4.91 39.89 -26.04
CA GLN A 72 -5.92 38.87 -26.32
C GLN A 72 -7.36 39.40 -26.17
N PRO A 73 -8.35 38.78 -26.84
CA PRO A 73 -9.75 39.16 -26.67
C PRO A 73 -10.31 38.69 -25.32
N LEU A 74 -10.84 39.64 -24.55
CA LEU A 74 -11.72 39.37 -23.40
C LEU A 74 -12.94 38.57 -23.89
N GLY A 75 -13.38 37.56 -23.13
CA GLY A 75 -14.45 36.61 -23.52
C GLY A 75 -15.83 37.22 -23.84
N ASP A 76 -16.79 36.36 -24.22
CA ASP A 76 -18.15 36.76 -24.57
C ASP A 76 -18.92 37.34 -23.37
N ILE A 77 -19.02 38.67 -23.34
CA ILE A 77 -19.74 39.48 -22.35
C ILE A 77 -21.24 39.12 -22.27
N ALA A 78 -21.88 38.74 -23.37
CA ALA A 78 -23.31 38.42 -23.40
C ALA A 78 -23.60 37.01 -22.84
N LEU A 79 -22.74 36.05 -23.16
CA LEU A 79 -22.78 34.72 -22.54
C LEU A 79 -22.41 34.82 -21.05
N GLY A 80 -21.34 35.55 -20.72
CA GLY A 80 -20.92 35.86 -19.36
C GLY A 80 -22.01 36.51 -18.51
N LYS A 81 -22.76 37.47 -19.07
CA LYS A 81 -23.92 38.07 -18.43
C LYS A 81 -25.01 37.04 -18.14
N THR A 82 -25.27 36.16 -19.09
CA THR A 82 -26.31 35.12 -18.98
C THR A 82 -25.94 34.12 -17.87
N THR A 83 -24.70 33.62 -17.88
CA THR A 83 -24.16 32.75 -16.84
C THR A 83 -24.15 33.43 -15.48
N TYR A 84 -23.64 34.66 -15.37
CA TYR A 84 -23.61 35.40 -14.12
C TYR A 84 -25.02 35.63 -13.56
N THR A 85 -26.00 35.99 -14.41
CA THR A 85 -27.39 36.19 -13.97
C THR A 85 -28.05 34.89 -13.53
N GLY A 86 -27.74 33.76 -14.20
CA GLY A 86 -28.30 32.45 -13.88
C GLY A 86 -27.66 31.73 -12.69
N GLN A 87 -26.37 31.94 -12.42
CA GLN A 87 -25.60 31.14 -11.46
C GLN A 87 -24.93 31.96 -10.34
N CYS A 88 -24.62 33.25 -10.55
CA CYS A 88 -23.80 34.05 -9.62
C CYS A 88 -24.59 35.17 -8.92
N ALA A 89 -25.56 35.78 -9.62
CA ALA A 89 -26.30 36.95 -9.17
C ALA A 89 -27.20 36.69 -7.94
N MET A 90 -27.50 35.44 -7.60
CA MET A 90 -28.21 35.11 -6.35
C MET A 90 -27.36 35.38 -5.09
N CYS A 91 -26.03 35.22 -5.18
CA CYS A 91 -25.10 35.48 -4.08
C CYS A 91 -24.50 36.89 -4.16
N HIS A 92 -24.16 37.33 -5.38
CA HIS A 92 -23.46 38.59 -5.64
C HIS A 92 -24.39 39.74 -6.06
N GLY A 93 -25.68 39.51 -6.33
CA GLY A 93 -26.60 40.52 -6.87
C GLY A 93 -26.35 40.84 -8.35
N GLU A 94 -27.35 41.31 -9.10
CA GLU A 94 -27.24 41.59 -10.54
C GLU A 94 -26.12 42.59 -10.93
N ALA A 95 -25.66 43.40 -9.97
CA ALA A 95 -24.61 44.40 -10.13
C ALA A 95 -23.51 44.30 -9.04
N GLY A 96 -23.28 43.11 -8.46
CA GLY A 96 -22.17 42.88 -7.51
C GLY A 96 -22.40 43.36 -6.06
N ASN A 97 -23.64 43.72 -5.69
CA ASN A 97 -24.02 44.29 -4.38
C ASN A 97 -24.72 43.30 -3.42
N GLY A 98 -24.54 42.00 -3.62
CA GLY A 98 -25.22 40.93 -2.88
C GLY A 98 -24.65 40.66 -1.47
N ALA A 99 -25.05 39.54 -0.87
CA ALA A 99 -24.60 39.12 0.46
C ALA A 99 -23.07 38.91 0.53
N PHE A 100 -22.47 38.53 -0.60
CA PHE A 100 -21.04 38.57 -0.84
C PHE A 100 -20.78 39.62 -1.93
N PRO A 101 -20.49 40.89 -1.58
CA PRO A 101 -20.18 41.89 -2.59
C PRO A 101 -18.91 41.50 -3.35
N LEU A 102 -18.83 41.84 -4.64
CA LEU A 102 -17.63 41.59 -5.43
C LEU A 102 -16.44 42.37 -4.83
N PHE A 103 -15.31 41.70 -4.62
CA PHE A 103 -14.07 42.33 -4.18
C PHE A 103 -13.38 43.05 -5.36
N VAL A 104 -13.95 44.18 -5.80
CA VAL A 104 -13.54 44.94 -7.00
C VAL A 104 -12.19 45.67 -6.88
N ASN A 105 -11.27 45.15 -6.06
CA ASN A 105 -9.89 45.62 -5.97
C ASN A 105 -8.98 44.96 -7.03
N ALA A 106 -9.39 43.79 -7.56
CA ALA A 106 -8.81 43.24 -8.77
C ALA A 106 -9.45 43.95 -9.98
N VAL A 107 -8.66 44.78 -10.66
CA VAL A 107 -9.08 45.53 -11.87
C VAL A 107 -8.65 44.81 -13.16
N GLU A 108 -7.92 43.70 -13.03
CA GLU A 108 -7.30 42.95 -14.11
C GLU A 108 -8.12 41.69 -14.41
N PHE A 109 -8.37 41.44 -15.70
CA PHE A 109 -9.24 40.37 -16.18
C PHE A 109 -8.80 38.99 -15.72
N GLU A 110 -7.51 38.68 -15.85
CA GLU A 110 -6.90 37.38 -15.50
C GLU A 110 -7.11 37.02 -14.03
N ALA A 111 -7.08 38.00 -13.12
CA ALA A 111 -7.32 37.78 -11.70
C ALA A 111 -8.80 37.51 -11.39
N ILE A 112 -9.72 38.11 -12.15
CA ILE A 112 -11.17 37.83 -12.02
C ILE A 112 -11.49 36.46 -12.64
N GLU A 113 -10.87 36.12 -13.76
CA GLU A 113 -10.99 34.82 -14.42
C GLU A 113 -10.48 33.68 -13.53
N ASP A 114 -9.26 33.76 -13.02
CA ASP A 114 -8.66 32.73 -12.16
C ASP A 114 -9.46 32.51 -10.86
N VAL A 115 -9.92 33.59 -10.21
CA VAL A 115 -10.78 33.48 -9.03
C VAL A 115 -12.15 32.89 -9.39
N THR A 116 -12.75 33.29 -10.51
CA THR A 116 -14.04 32.73 -10.96
C THR A 116 -13.90 31.24 -11.26
N HIS A 117 -12.87 30.85 -12.02
CA HIS A 117 -12.58 29.45 -12.37
C HIS A 117 -12.34 28.56 -11.15
N ARG A 118 -11.66 29.06 -10.12
CA ARG A 118 -11.33 28.27 -8.91
C ARG A 118 -12.44 28.24 -7.86
N THR A 119 -13.38 29.18 -7.87
CA THR A 119 -14.29 29.40 -6.73
C THR A 119 -15.77 29.52 -7.07
N MET A 120 -16.14 29.61 -8.35
CA MET A 120 -17.52 29.86 -8.79
C MET A 120 -18.03 28.84 -9.82
N PRO A 121 -19.25 28.30 -9.64
CA PRO A 121 -20.12 28.41 -8.48
C PRO A 121 -19.51 27.89 -7.16
N PHE A 122 -19.81 28.57 -6.04
CA PHE A 122 -19.29 28.17 -4.73
C PHE A 122 -19.84 26.79 -4.33
N GLY A 123 -18.93 25.83 -4.15
CA GLY A 123 -19.24 24.42 -3.86
C GLY A 123 -19.28 23.50 -5.09
N ASP A 124 -19.28 24.06 -6.30
CA ASP A 124 -19.23 23.32 -7.58
C ASP A 124 -18.61 24.20 -8.68
N ALA A 125 -17.31 24.51 -8.57
CA ALA A 125 -16.61 25.29 -9.58
C ALA A 125 -16.53 24.57 -10.94
N SER A 126 -16.67 23.24 -10.93
CA SER A 126 -16.84 22.39 -12.12
C SER A 126 -18.12 22.68 -12.92
N ALA A 127 -19.15 23.29 -12.35
CA ALA A 127 -20.33 23.71 -13.13
C ALA A 127 -20.03 24.83 -14.16
N CYS A 128 -18.81 25.38 -14.15
CA CYS A 128 -18.32 26.43 -15.03
C CYS A 128 -17.19 25.92 -15.97
N GLU A 129 -17.44 24.83 -16.70
CA GLU A 129 -16.47 24.26 -17.65
C GLU A 129 -16.24 25.14 -18.90
N GLY A 130 -15.06 24.98 -19.52
CA GLY A 130 -14.68 25.70 -20.74
C GLY A 130 -14.48 27.22 -20.52
N GLU A 131 -14.86 28.03 -21.51
CA GLU A 131 -14.75 29.50 -21.48
C GLU A 131 -15.68 30.18 -20.44
N CYS A 132 -16.37 29.43 -19.58
CA CYS A 132 -17.35 29.97 -18.65
C CYS A 132 -16.75 31.04 -17.71
N ALA A 133 -15.59 30.76 -17.11
CA ALA A 133 -14.90 31.71 -16.23
C ALA A 133 -14.41 32.94 -17.00
N THR A 134 -13.83 32.74 -18.18
CA THR A 134 -13.40 33.76 -19.16
C THR A 134 -14.54 34.72 -19.52
N ASN A 135 -15.71 34.16 -19.80
CA ASN A 135 -16.91 34.91 -20.20
C ASN A 135 -17.52 35.67 -19.02
N VAL A 136 -17.63 35.04 -17.84
CA VAL A 136 -18.10 35.72 -16.62
C VAL A 136 -17.13 36.84 -16.19
N ALA A 137 -15.82 36.61 -16.27
CA ALA A 137 -14.81 37.65 -16.05
C ALA A 137 -14.95 38.80 -17.05
N ALA A 138 -15.20 38.51 -18.33
CA ALA A 138 -15.41 39.53 -19.36
C ALA A 138 -16.64 40.39 -19.05
N TYR A 139 -17.74 39.77 -18.63
CA TYR A 139 -18.93 40.50 -18.18
C TYR A 139 -18.62 41.37 -16.96
N LEU A 140 -17.94 40.85 -15.94
CA LEU A 140 -17.59 41.61 -14.74
C LEU A 140 -16.65 42.79 -15.04
N VAL A 141 -15.64 42.61 -15.88
CA VAL A 141 -14.79 43.69 -16.38
C VAL A 141 -15.59 44.71 -17.21
N SER A 142 -16.58 44.26 -18.00
CA SER A 142 -17.44 45.17 -18.78
C SER A 142 -18.28 46.10 -17.88
N LEU A 143 -18.72 45.63 -16.71
CA LEU A 143 -19.45 46.46 -15.73
C LEU A 143 -18.57 47.57 -15.14
N ILE A 144 -17.26 47.34 -15.02
CA ILE A 144 -16.26 48.31 -14.56
C ILE A 144 -15.90 49.28 -15.70
N SER A 145 -15.84 48.77 -16.93
CA SER A 145 -15.39 49.49 -18.14
C SER A 145 -16.38 50.53 -18.68
N ILE A 146 -17.65 50.53 -18.24
CA ILE A 146 -18.63 51.59 -18.57
C ILE A 146 -18.20 53.00 -18.08
N SER A 147 -17.11 53.09 -17.30
CA SER A 147 -16.57 54.35 -16.76
C SER A 147 -15.43 55.02 -17.57
N LEU A 148 -14.83 54.38 -18.58
CA LEU A 148 -13.68 54.93 -19.35
C LEU A 148 -13.73 54.59 -20.87
N PRO A 149 -13.13 55.41 -21.76
CA PRO A 149 -13.35 55.32 -23.22
C PRO A 149 -12.40 54.39 -24.02
N GLU A 150 -12.81 54.08 -25.26
CA GLU A 150 -12.52 52.88 -26.08
C GLU A 150 -11.26 52.84 -27.03
N THR A 151 -10.62 51.63 -27.09
CA THR A 151 -10.22 50.79 -28.29
C THR A 151 -9.06 51.20 -29.25
N PRO A 152 -8.61 50.36 -30.25
CA PRO A 152 -8.79 48.90 -30.57
C PRO A 152 -7.46 48.07 -30.82
N ALA A 153 -7.36 46.74 -30.58
CA ALA A 153 -7.60 45.52 -31.45
C ALA A 153 -6.55 45.23 -32.60
N VAL A 154 -6.19 44.01 -33.08
CA VAL A 154 -6.45 42.56 -32.78
C VAL A 154 -5.45 41.64 -33.59
N GLU A 155 -5.35 40.33 -33.27
CA GLU A 155 -4.59 39.21 -33.94
C GLU A 155 -5.13 38.77 -35.35
N PRO A 156 -4.96 37.55 -35.97
CA PRO A 156 -4.17 36.28 -35.72
C PRO A 156 -3.49 35.73 -37.06
N PRO A 157 -3.33 34.42 -37.44
CA PRO A 157 -3.42 33.09 -36.75
C PRO A 157 -2.36 31.97 -37.11
N ASP A 158 -2.26 30.97 -36.21
CA ASP A 158 -2.33 29.48 -36.36
C ASP A 158 -1.44 28.57 -37.29
N ASN A 159 -1.05 27.42 -36.70
CA ASN A 159 -1.02 26.01 -37.20
C ASN A 159 0.29 25.22 -37.54
N SER A 160 0.15 23.89 -37.41
CA SER A 160 1.11 22.75 -37.39
C SER A 160 1.70 22.36 -38.77
N THR A 161 2.52 21.31 -39.02
CA THR A 161 2.68 19.96 -38.41
C THR A 161 4.03 19.30 -38.85
N GLU A 162 4.27 18.04 -38.45
CA GLU A 162 5.33 17.07 -38.79
C GLU A 162 5.56 16.84 -40.33
N THR A 163 6.54 16.08 -40.88
CA THR A 163 7.33 14.90 -40.40
C THR A 163 8.63 14.68 -41.24
N GLU A 164 9.59 13.91 -40.70
CA GLU A 164 10.67 13.05 -41.26
C GLU A 164 11.15 13.08 -42.75
N THR A 165 12.46 12.87 -42.94
CA THR A 165 13.00 11.82 -43.86
C THR A 165 14.37 11.26 -43.44
N GLU A 166 14.48 9.93 -43.46
CA GLU A 166 15.68 9.08 -43.60
C GLU A 166 16.40 9.28 -44.96
N THR A 167 17.57 8.74 -45.33
CA THR A 167 18.60 7.83 -44.74
C THR A 167 19.89 7.98 -45.59
N GLU A 168 21.07 7.56 -45.07
CA GLU A 168 21.94 6.65 -45.85
C GLU A 168 22.94 5.86 -44.97
N ASN A 169 23.34 4.68 -45.46
CA ASN A 169 24.17 3.66 -44.79
C ASN A 169 25.69 4.00 -44.89
N ASN A 170 26.67 3.29 -44.28
CA ASN A 170 26.77 1.84 -44.12
C ASN A 170 27.97 1.38 -43.22
N SER A 171 27.85 0.13 -42.72
CA SER A 171 28.90 -0.88 -42.48
C SER A 171 30.00 -0.70 -41.41
N GLY A 172 30.03 -1.62 -40.42
CA GLY A 172 31.27 -1.98 -39.71
C GLY A 172 31.11 -2.69 -38.35
N GLU A 173 30.85 -4.01 -38.36
CA GLU A 173 31.00 -5.03 -37.28
C GLU A 173 32.15 -4.84 -36.25
N PRO A 174 32.16 -5.49 -35.04
CA PRO A 174 31.88 -6.94 -34.89
C PRO A 174 31.35 -7.52 -33.54
N SER A 175 30.92 -8.79 -33.65
CA SER A 175 31.09 -9.91 -32.66
C SER A 175 30.37 -9.91 -31.30
N GLN A 176 29.91 -11.09 -30.87
CA GLN A 176 29.13 -11.34 -29.65
C GLN A 176 29.92 -12.03 -28.52
N PRO A 177 29.65 -11.72 -27.23
CA PRO A 177 30.04 -12.51 -26.07
C PRO A 177 28.96 -13.58 -25.78
N VAL A 178 29.19 -14.87 -25.97
CA VAL A 178 29.99 -15.81 -25.13
C VAL A 178 29.30 -16.19 -23.80
N THR A 179 28.89 -17.45 -23.78
CA THR A 179 28.32 -18.26 -22.69
C THR A 179 29.20 -18.40 -21.44
N PRO A 180 28.62 -18.62 -20.25
CA PRO A 180 29.34 -19.19 -19.12
C PRO A 180 29.51 -20.72 -19.21
N ALA A 181 30.73 -21.19 -18.94
CA ALA A 181 31.15 -22.53 -18.48
C ALA A 181 30.69 -23.82 -19.22
N LEU A 182 31.68 -24.57 -19.73
CA LEU A 182 31.56 -25.99 -20.13
C LEU A 182 31.59 -26.93 -18.90
N PRO A 183 30.71 -27.96 -18.83
CA PRO A 183 30.95 -29.18 -18.06
C PRO A 183 31.75 -30.22 -18.87
N ALA A 184 32.50 -31.08 -18.18
CA ALA A 184 33.35 -32.11 -18.81
C ALA A 184 32.54 -33.22 -19.50
N GLN A 185 32.92 -33.59 -20.73
CA GLN A 185 32.18 -34.52 -21.61
C GLN A 185 32.25 -36.03 -21.22
N CYS A 186 32.66 -36.36 -19.99
CA CYS A 186 32.64 -37.74 -19.47
C CYS A 186 32.04 -37.81 -18.04
N ALA A 187 31.25 -36.82 -17.61
CA ALA A 187 30.70 -36.69 -16.25
C ALA A 187 29.49 -37.60 -15.93
N ASN A 188 29.26 -38.67 -16.70
CA ASN A 188 28.16 -39.63 -16.47
C ASN A 188 28.65 -40.86 -15.68
N PRO A 189 27.77 -41.60 -14.98
CA PRO A 189 28.15 -42.83 -14.25
C PRO A 189 28.78 -43.88 -15.17
N GLN A 190 29.74 -44.66 -14.66
CA GLN A 190 30.26 -45.83 -15.38
C GLN A 190 29.19 -46.93 -15.45
N TRP A 191 29.14 -47.67 -16.56
CA TRP A 191 28.27 -48.83 -16.70
C TRP A 191 28.71 -49.97 -15.77
N VAL A 192 27.73 -50.59 -15.10
CA VAL A 192 27.89 -51.73 -14.19
C VAL A 192 27.01 -52.89 -14.65
N SER A 193 27.66 -54.03 -14.87
CA SER A 193 27.06 -55.34 -15.19
C SER A 193 25.90 -55.72 -14.26
N GLY A 194 24.78 -56.18 -14.84
CA GLY A 194 23.62 -56.69 -14.08
C GLY A 194 22.84 -55.65 -13.28
N THR A 195 23.08 -54.36 -13.51
CA THR A 195 22.30 -53.25 -12.92
C THR A 195 21.13 -52.89 -13.83
N GLU A 196 19.94 -52.61 -13.28
CA GLU A 196 18.81 -52.18 -14.08
C GLU A 196 18.87 -50.69 -14.44
N TYR A 197 18.86 -50.39 -15.74
CA TYR A 197 18.86 -49.01 -16.27
C TYR A 197 17.53 -48.71 -16.97
N ALA A 198 16.95 -47.54 -16.65
CA ALA A 198 15.77 -47.01 -17.31
C ALA A 198 16.11 -46.43 -18.69
N VAL A 199 15.12 -46.36 -19.59
CA VAL A 199 15.28 -45.68 -20.89
C VAL A 199 15.74 -44.24 -20.69
N ASN A 200 16.59 -43.75 -21.59
CA ASN A 200 17.31 -42.47 -21.55
C ASN A 200 18.41 -42.32 -20.49
N THR A 201 18.68 -43.32 -19.65
CA THR A 201 19.83 -43.27 -18.74
C THR A 201 21.14 -43.18 -19.53
N LEU A 202 22.00 -42.23 -19.15
CA LEU A 202 23.34 -42.06 -19.73
C LEU A 202 24.38 -42.77 -18.87
N VAL A 203 25.22 -43.59 -19.50
CA VAL A 203 26.36 -44.27 -18.86
C VAL A 203 27.63 -44.13 -19.71
N VAL A 204 28.79 -44.26 -19.08
CA VAL A 204 30.09 -44.34 -19.76
C VAL A 204 30.54 -45.80 -19.79
N ASN A 205 31.00 -46.28 -20.95
CA ASN A 205 31.77 -47.53 -21.05
C ASN A 205 32.85 -47.38 -22.12
N ARG A 206 34.09 -47.84 -21.84
CA ARG A 206 35.21 -47.88 -22.80
C ARG A 206 35.31 -46.62 -23.68
N GLU A 207 35.52 -45.47 -23.02
CA GLU A 207 35.79 -44.14 -23.63
C GLU A 207 34.64 -43.53 -24.47
N ALA A 208 33.42 -44.02 -24.30
CA ALA A 208 32.23 -43.47 -24.94
C ALA A 208 31.03 -43.36 -23.98
N VAL A 209 30.13 -42.43 -24.28
CA VAL A 209 28.85 -42.23 -23.57
C VAL A 209 27.73 -42.93 -24.34
N PHE A 210 26.90 -43.70 -23.64
CA PHE A 210 25.78 -44.46 -24.18
C PHE A 210 24.47 -44.10 -23.50
N ARG A 211 23.37 -44.13 -24.27
CA ARG A 211 21.99 -43.92 -23.81
C ARG A 211 21.24 -45.25 -23.87
N CYS A 212 20.63 -45.66 -22.76
CA CYS A 212 19.74 -46.82 -22.76
C CYS A 212 18.49 -46.52 -23.62
N VAL A 213 18.18 -47.37 -24.60
CA VAL A 213 16.99 -47.21 -25.46
C VAL A 213 15.86 -48.20 -25.12
N ILE A 214 16.15 -49.34 -24.48
CA ILE A 214 15.16 -50.35 -24.09
C ILE A 214 15.41 -50.81 -22.64
N ALA A 215 14.54 -50.37 -21.70
CA ALA A 215 14.60 -50.80 -20.31
C ALA A 215 14.47 -52.34 -20.20
N GLY A 216 15.26 -52.95 -19.32
CA GLY A 216 15.40 -54.40 -19.20
C GLY A 216 16.48 -55.01 -20.11
N TRP A 217 16.70 -54.49 -21.32
CA TRP A 217 17.76 -54.98 -22.22
C TRP A 217 19.11 -54.36 -21.87
N CYS A 218 19.10 -53.07 -21.53
CA CYS A 218 20.22 -52.37 -20.86
C CYS A 218 20.65 -53.05 -19.54
N ALA A 219 19.80 -53.92 -18.99
CA ALA A 219 19.86 -54.47 -17.65
C ALA A 219 20.13 -55.99 -17.58
N SER A 220 20.23 -56.68 -18.72
CA SER A 220 20.18 -58.14 -18.70
C SER A 220 21.33 -58.75 -17.90
N THR A 221 21.04 -59.80 -17.13
CA THR A 221 22.03 -60.64 -16.43
C THR A 221 22.87 -61.52 -17.37
N ALA A 222 22.94 -61.15 -18.65
CA ALA A 222 23.60 -61.84 -19.75
C ALA A 222 24.54 -60.86 -20.50
N ASN A 223 25.55 -60.34 -19.80
CA ASN A 223 26.52 -59.33 -20.32
C ASN A 223 27.08 -59.65 -21.72
N TRP A 224 27.27 -60.93 -22.03
CA TRP A 224 27.79 -61.41 -23.32
C TRP A 224 26.92 -60.99 -24.53
N ALA A 225 25.63 -60.68 -24.32
CA ALA A 225 24.71 -60.24 -25.36
C ALA A 225 24.56 -58.71 -25.44
N TYR A 226 24.44 -58.00 -24.32
CA TYR A 226 24.00 -56.59 -24.31
C TYR A 226 24.89 -55.60 -23.52
N GLU A 227 26.15 -55.95 -23.19
CA GLU A 227 27.13 -54.98 -22.68
C GLU A 227 27.36 -53.84 -23.71
N PRO A 228 27.18 -52.55 -23.34
CA PRO A 228 27.37 -51.45 -24.28
C PRO A 228 28.80 -51.44 -24.84
N ASN A 229 28.95 -51.31 -26.16
CA ASN A 229 30.22 -51.31 -26.90
C ASN A 229 30.93 -52.70 -27.02
N SER A 230 30.35 -53.82 -26.54
CA SER A 230 31.01 -55.14 -26.69
C SER A 230 30.13 -56.41 -26.61
N GLY A 231 28.87 -56.33 -26.20
CA GLY A 231 27.94 -57.47 -26.28
C GLY A 231 27.56 -57.79 -27.73
N LEU A 232 27.21 -59.04 -28.04
CA LEU A 232 26.89 -59.49 -29.41
C LEU A 232 25.76 -58.71 -30.12
N TYR A 233 24.86 -58.09 -29.37
CA TYR A 233 23.69 -57.34 -29.85
C TYR A 233 23.55 -55.98 -29.15
N TRP A 234 24.68 -55.38 -28.71
CA TRP A 234 24.66 -54.19 -27.86
C TRP A 234 23.95 -52.97 -28.47
N GLU A 235 24.00 -52.83 -29.81
CA GLU A 235 23.39 -51.74 -30.58
C GLU A 235 21.85 -51.75 -30.54
N GLU A 236 21.22 -52.87 -30.16
CA GLU A 236 19.76 -52.95 -29.99
C GLU A 236 19.31 -52.45 -28.60
N ALA A 237 20.20 -52.45 -27.61
CA ALA A 237 19.91 -52.02 -26.24
C ALA A 237 20.41 -50.59 -25.93
N TRP A 238 21.48 -50.15 -26.62
CA TRP A 238 22.20 -48.91 -26.32
C TRP A 238 22.50 -48.08 -27.57
N GLU A 239 22.17 -46.78 -27.51
CA GLU A 239 22.59 -45.79 -28.49
C GLU A 239 23.92 -45.15 -28.08
N LYS A 240 24.88 -45.00 -29.00
CA LYS A 240 26.16 -44.32 -28.75
C LYS A 240 26.02 -42.81 -28.96
N VAL A 241 26.21 -42.02 -27.89
CA VAL A 241 25.96 -40.57 -27.87
C VAL A 241 27.21 -39.75 -28.16
N ALA A 242 28.37 -40.14 -27.62
CA ALA A 242 29.63 -39.39 -27.77
C ALA A 242 30.88 -40.25 -27.59
N LEU A 243 32.03 -39.76 -28.09
CA LEU A 243 33.38 -40.24 -27.79
C LEU A 243 34.08 -39.24 -26.86
N CYS A 244 34.77 -39.72 -25.82
CA CYS A 244 35.69 -38.91 -25.03
C CYS A 244 37.03 -38.81 -25.79
N SER A 245 37.45 -37.61 -26.25
CA SER A 245 38.75 -37.47 -26.96
C SER A 245 39.43 -36.10 -26.77
N GLU A 246 40.76 -36.13 -26.75
CA GLU A 246 41.67 -35.00 -26.51
C GLU A 246 41.99 -34.18 -27.78
N SER A 247 42.53 -32.97 -27.60
CA SER A 247 43.22 -32.21 -28.66
C SER A 247 44.63 -31.79 -28.21
N THR A 248 45.65 -32.05 -29.03
CA THR A 248 47.07 -31.97 -28.65
C THR A 248 47.84 -30.76 -29.23
N SER A 249 48.92 -30.40 -28.52
CA SER A 249 50.10 -29.64 -28.96
C SER A 249 50.00 -28.09 -29.00
N ASN A 250 51.07 -27.31 -28.73
CA ASN A 250 52.46 -27.68 -28.40
C ASN A 250 53.16 -26.57 -27.58
N GLY A 251 53.96 -26.90 -26.56
CA GLY A 251 54.63 -25.91 -25.70
C GLY A 251 55.73 -26.53 -24.83
N ASN A 252 56.96 -26.53 -25.33
CA ASN A 252 58.14 -27.18 -24.74
C ASN A 252 58.75 -26.39 -23.57
N THR A 253 59.00 -27.02 -22.40
CA THR A 253 60.33 -27.10 -21.75
C THR A 253 60.37 -27.94 -20.45
N SER A 254 61.32 -28.89 -20.39
CA SER A 254 62.12 -29.36 -19.23
C SER A 254 61.47 -29.88 -17.92
N GLY A 255 61.87 -31.09 -17.48
CA GLY A 255 61.99 -31.40 -16.03
C GLY A 255 61.71 -32.84 -15.57
N GLU A 256 62.70 -33.73 -15.64
CA GLU A 256 62.84 -34.98 -14.87
C GLU A 256 62.96 -34.75 -13.33
N PRO A 257 62.98 -35.78 -12.43
CA PRO A 257 62.54 -37.20 -12.55
C PRO A 257 61.89 -37.83 -11.25
N THR A 258 61.65 -39.15 -11.29
CA THR A 258 61.68 -40.16 -10.18
C THR A 258 60.64 -40.18 -9.03
N THR A 259 59.80 -41.25 -9.00
CA THR A 259 59.62 -42.35 -7.98
C THR A 259 59.69 -42.08 -6.45
N PRO A 260 59.31 -43.00 -5.52
CA PRO A 260 58.68 -44.34 -5.63
C PRO A 260 57.49 -44.68 -4.66
N ASN A 261 56.70 -45.71 -5.02
CA ASN A 261 56.32 -46.93 -4.24
C ASN A 261 55.78 -46.90 -2.76
N THR A 262 54.84 -47.84 -2.48
CA THR A 262 54.58 -48.56 -1.17
C THR A 262 54.06 -47.76 0.05
N ASP A 263 53.39 -48.32 1.09
CA ASP A 263 52.99 -49.70 1.50
C ASP A 263 51.84 -49.66 2.56
N GLY A 264 51.31 -50.82 2.99
CA GLY A 264 50.56 -51.01 4.27
C GLY A 264 49.06 -51.39 4.12
N GLU A 265 48.58 -52.60 4.46
CA GLU A 265 48.41 -53.24 5.80
C GLU A 265 47.16 -52.71 6.57
N GLU A 266 46.33 -53.49 7.29
CA GLU A 266 46.34 -54.91 7.67
C GLU A 266 44.95 -55.38 8.20
N GLN A 267 44.67 -56.70 8.21
CA GLN A 267 43.83 -57.47 9.21
C GLN A 267 42.34 -57.05 9.46
N THR A 268 41.38 -57.82 10.02
CA THR A 268 41.12 -59.24 10.44
C THR A 268 39.57 -59.40 10.62
N GLU A 269 38.90 -60.52 10.93
CA GLU A 269 39.26 -61.90 11.33
C GLU A 269 38.16 -62.92 10.91
N ASN A 270 38.57 -64.13 10.51
CA ASN A 270 38.09 -65.46 10.94
C ASN A 270 36.64 -66.03 10.80
N ASN A 271 36.65 -67.28 10.30
CA ASN A 271 35.88 -68.48 10.71
C ASN A 271 34.41 -68.57 10.26
N ASP A 272 33.84 -69.72 9.89
CA ASP A 272 34.23 -71.14 9.72
C ASP A 272 32.90 -71.82 9.30
N ALA A 273 32.81 -73.01 8.72
CA ALA A 273 33.74 -73.91 8.04
C ALA A 273 32.86 -74.99 7.36
N GLU A 274 33.45 -75.74 6.42
CA GLU A 274 33.15 -77.17 6.12
C GLU A 274 31.69 -77.60 5.79
N THR A 275 31.45 -78.56 4.91
CA THR A 275 32.29 -79.50 4.12
C THR A 275 31.61 -79.63 2.74
N GLY A 276 32.29 -79.89 1.63
CA GLY A 276 33.01 -81.15 1.37
C GLY A 276 32.00 -82.28 1.12
N THR A 277 32.13 -83.18 0.15
CA THR A 277 33.19 -83.62 -0.77
C THR A 277 32.47 -84.62 -1.73
N GLU A 278 32.96 -85.23 -2.81
CA GLU A 278 34.24 -85.35 -3.53
C GLU A 278 33.92 -86.07 -4.87
N ASN A 279 34.81 -85.97 -5.87
CA ASN A 279 35.22 -87.06 -6.79
C ASN A 279 34.17 -87.79 -7.68
N GLU A 280 34.52 -88.39 -8.83
CA GLU A 280 35.84 -88.58 -9.48
C GLU A 280 35.70 -88.75 -11.01
N THR A 281 36.77 -88.37 -11.72
CA THR A 281 37.36 -88.90 -12.96
C THR A 281 36.60 -89.46 -14.18
N GLU A 282 37.36 -89.38 -15.28
CA GLU A 282 37.48 -90.36 -16.38
C GLU A 282 36.57 -90.24 -17.61
N THR A 283 37.08 -89.43 -18.54
CA THR A 283 37.01 -89.68 -19.98
C THR A 283 37.60 -91.06 -20.34
N GLU A 284 36.75 -91.96 -20.85
CA GLU A 284 37.16 -92.94 -21.88
C GLU A 284 36.50 -92.58 -23.23
N THR A 285 37.05 -93.11 -24.31
CA THR A 285 36.92 -92.56 -25.68
C THR A 285 35.97 -93.36 -26.59
N GLU A 286 35.23 -92.63 -27.44
CA GLU A 286 34.52 -93.12 -28.64
C GLU A 286 33.33 -94.11 -28.38
N PRO A 287 32.36 -94.30 -29.31
CA PRO A 287 32.41 -93.97 -30.74
C PRO A 287 31.21 -93.22 -31.33
N ASN A 288 31.46 -92.52 -32.44
CA ASN A 288 30.41 -92.14 -33.40
C ASN A 288 30.09 -93.31 -34.36
N GLU A 289 29.12 -94.16 -33.98
CA GLU A 289 28.37 -94.98 -34.95
C GLU A 289 26.86 -94.86 -34.74
N ASN A 290 26.17 -94.42 -35.80
CA ASN A 290 24.76 -94.09 -35.78
C ASN A 290 23.85 -95.34 -35.87
N THR A 291 23.88 -96.18 -34.83
CA THR A 291 23.27 -97.52 -34.78
C THR A 291 22.02 -97.62 -33.90
N SER A 292 21.64 -96.53 -33.22
CA SER A 292 20.48 -96.43 -32.34
C SER A 292 19.74 -95.11 -32.57
N ALA A 293 18.47 -95.00 -32.14
CA ALA A 293 17.75 -93.73 -32.16
C ALA A 293 18.39 -92.72 -31.16
N PRO A 294 18.32 -91.40 -31.41
CA PRO A 294 19.02 -90.44 -30.56
C PRO A 294 18.44 -90.34 -29.15
N LYS A 295 19.25 -89.86 -28.21
CA LYS A 295 18.78 -89.50 -26.86
C LYS A 295 17.87 -88.28 -26.94
N ALA A 296 16.85 -88.23 -26.09
CA ALA A 296 15.94 -87.08 -26.03
C ALA A 296 16.65 -85.84 -25.46
N VAL A 297 16.30 -84.67 -25.99
CA VAL A 297 16.69 -83.36 -25.44
C VAL A 297 16.15 -83.19 -24.01
N SER A 298 16.67 -82.22 -23.27
CA SER A 298 16.15 -81.85 -21.95
C SER A 298 15.93 -80.35 -21.84
N THR A 299 15.27 -79.92 -20.75
CA THR A 299 15.05 -78.51 -20.41
C THR A 299 14.51 -77.67 -21.58
N VAL A 300 13.47 -78.15 -22.26
CA VAL A 300 12.79 -77.38 -23.32
C VAL A 300 11.99 -76.25 -22.67
N ILE A 301 12.35 -75.01 -22.96
CA ILE A 301 11.67 -73.82 -22.47
C ILE A 301 11.16 -73.02 -23.66
N ALA A 302 9.94 -72.52 -23.56
CA ALA A 302 9.30 -71.62 -24.52
C ALA A 302 9.02 -70.27 -23.86
N VAL A 303 9.36 -69.17 -24.54
CA VAL A 303 9.19 -67.79 -24.03
C VAL A 303 8.61 -66.91 -25.13
N ALA A 304 7.52 -66.18 -24.82
CA ALA A 304 6.99 -65.16 -25.71
C ALA A 304 7.93 -63.95 -25.79
N SER A 305 8.07 -63.39 -26.99
CA SER A 305 8.62 -62.05 -27.17
C SER A 305 7.77 -60.98 -26.46
N ALA A 306 8.39 -59.86 -26.08
CA ALA A 306 7.68 -58.72 -25.50
C ALA A 306 6.57 -58.16 -26.41
N ASN A 307 6.78 -58.19 -27.74
CA ASN A 307 5.81 -57.77 -28.74
C ASN A 307 4.69 -58.80 -29.00
N GLN A 308 4.78 -59.99 -28.38
CA GLN A 308 3.81 -61.09 -28.49
C GLN A 308 3.54 -61.58 -29.93
N ASP A 309 4.51 -61.42 -30.83
CA ASP A 309 4.45 -61.78 -32.26
C ASP A 309 5.29 -63.03 -32.63
N ARG A 310 6.21 -63.43 -31.74
CA ARG A 310 7.10 -64.60 -31.87
C ARG A 310 7.34 -65.30 -30.53
N ILE A 311 7.60 -66.61 -30.56
CA ILE A 311 7.99 -67.42 -29.39
C ILE A 311 9.39 -68.01 -29.61
N GLY A 312 10.31 -67.73 -28.70
CA GLY A 312 11.63 -68.35 -28.65
C GLY A 312 11.61 -69.67 -27.89
N LEU A 313 12.32 -70.67 -28.40
CA LEU A 313 12.53 -71.98 -27.79
C LEU A 313 14.03 -72.18 -27.52
N SER A 314 14.35 -72.75 -26.36
CA SER A 314 15.70 -73.21 -26.01
C SER A 314 15.64 -74.59 -25.36
N TRP A 315 16.61 -75.45 -25.64
CA TRP A 315 16.73 -76.78 -25.06
C TRP A 315 18.19 -77.21 -24.92
N THR A 316 18.44 -78.16 -24.03
CA THR A 316 19.75 -78.82 -23.90
C THR A 316 19.78 -80.03 -24.82
N ASP A 317 20.75 -80.06 -25.72
CA ASP A 317 21.04 -81.25 -26.50
C ASP A 317 21.76 -82.30 -25.63
N ASN A 318 21.30 -83.55 -25.73
CA ASN A 318 21.86 -84.70 -25.02
C ASN A 318 22.29 -85.82 -25.98
N ALA A 319 22.13 -85.62 -27.29
CA ALA A 319 22.54 -86.55 -28.32
C ALA A 319 23.87 -86.08 -28.94
N ASN A 320 24.51 -86.98 -29.67
CA ASN A 320 25.70 -86.72 -30.49
C ASN A 320 25.67 -87.53 -31.79
N ASN A 321 24.50 -88.09 -32.13
CA ASN A 321 24.25 -89.03 -33.22
C ASN A 321 22.93 -88.74 -33.97
N GLU A 322 22.29 -87.62 -33.64
CA GLU A 322 21.14 -87.08 -34.34
C GLU A 322 21.55 -86.40 -35.66
N THR A 323 20.63 -86.37 -36.61
CA THR A 323 20.77 -85.58 -37.85
C THR A 323 20.01 -84.26 -37.78
N GLY A 324 19.17 -84.10 -36.77
CA GLY A 324 18.39 -82.89 -36.50
C GLY A 324 17.31 -83.09 -35.45
N PHE A 325 16.56 -82.02 -35.19
CA PHE A 325 15.48 -81.95 -34.22
C PHE A 325 14.18 -81.56 -34.93
N ALA A 326 13.13 -82.35 -34.75
CA ALA A 326 11.78 -81.99 -35.18
C ALA A 326 11.12 -81.14 -34.08
N ILE A 327 10.86 -79.87 -34.38
CA ILE A 327 10.11 -78.97 -33.51
C ILE A 327 8.64 -79.04 -33.91
N ARG A 328 7.80 -79.42 -32.95
CA ARG A 328 6.36 -79.53 -33.13
C ARG A 328 5.63 -78.61 -32.16
N ARG A 329 4.46 -78.15 -32.57
CA ARG A 329 3.66 -77.12 -31.89
C ARG A 329 2.24 -77.60 -31.68
N ARG A 330 1.74 -77.41 -30.47
CA ARG A 330 0.33 -77.50 -30.06
C ARG A 330 -0.20 -76.07 -29.93
N THR A 331 -1.43 -75.83 -30.36
CA THR A 331 -2.13 -74.54 -30.17
C THR A 331 -3.51 -74.78 -29.56
N ASN A 332 -3.86 -74.04 -28.51
CA ASN A 332 -5.13 -74.12 -27.77
C ASN A 332 -5.58 -75.56 -27.44
N ASN A 333 -4.64 -76.39 -26.93
CA ASN A 333 -4.85 -77.81 -26.64
C ASN A 333 -5.29 -78.69 -27.83
N GLY A 334 -5.13 -78.20 -29.07
CA GLY A 334 -5.40 -78.95 -30.30
C GLY A 334 -4.37 -80.04 -30.62
N ALA A 335 -4.35 -80.46 -31.89
CA ALA A 335 -3.37 -81.42 -32.39
C ALA A 335 -1.95 -80.85 -32.40
N VAL A 336 -0.96 -81.71 -32.15
CA VAL A 336 0.46 -81.38 -32.29
C VAL A 336 0.85 -81.46 -33.77
N VAL A 337 1.41 -80.39 -34.32
CA VAL A 337 1.82 -80.28 -35.73
C VAL A 337 3.30 -79.92 -35.81
N GLN A 338 4.06 -80.62 -36.64
CA GLN A 338 5.48 -80.31 -36.87
C GLN A 338 5.61 -79.02 -37.68
N ILE A 339 6.39 -78.06 -37.17
CA ILE A 339 6.54 -76.72 -37.77
C ILE A 339 7.92 -76.48 -38.37
N HIS A 340 8.96 -77.16 -37.86
CA HIS A 340 10.33 -76.98 -38.32
C HIS A 340 11.20 -78.21 -38.04
N ASN A 341 12.28 -78.36 -38.82
CA ASN A 341 13.37 -79.29 -38.55
C ASN A 341 14.67 -78.49 -38.40
N ALA A 342 15.19 -78.38 -37.18
CA ALA A 342 16.51 -77.78 -36.95
C ALA A 342 17.62 -78.82 -37.25
N PRO A 343 18.81 -78.40 -37.70
CA PRO A 343 19.94 -79.30 -37.92
C PRO A 343 20.51 -79.89 -36.62
N ALA A 344 21.36 -80.92 -36.73
CA ALA A 344 22.10 -81.51 -35.62
C ALA A 344 22.83 -80.46 -34.76
N ASN A 345 23.02 -80.73 -33.47
CA ASN A 345 23.60 -79.81 -32.46
C ASN A 345 22.84 -78.47 -32.26
N SER A 346 21.63 -78.30 -32.80
CA SER A 346 20.82 -77.10 -32.53
C SER A 346 20.26 -77.13 -31.11
N THR A 347 20.36 -76.01 -30.38
CA THR A 347 19.87 -75.84 -29.00
C THR A 347 18.79 -74.76 -28.86
N SER A 348 18.40 -74.11 -29.96
CA SER A 348 17.33 -73.09 -29.97
C SER A 348 16.61 -72.98 -31.32
N TYR A 349 15.41 -72.40 -31.29
CA TYR A 349 14.59 -72.10 -32.47
C TYR A 349 13.62 -70.95 -32.13
N THR A 350 13.20 -70.13 -33.12
CA THR A 350 12.16 -69.10 -32.91
C THR A 350 11.00 -69.32 -33.87
N ASP A 351 9.80 -69.48 -33.32
CA ASP A 351 8.55 -69.53 -34.09
C ASP A 351 7.96 -68.12 -34.23
N ALA A 352 8.10 -67.55 -35.43
CA ALA A 352 7.51 -66.27 -35.81
C ALA A 352 6.10 -66.40 -36.45
N ASN A 353 5.51 -67.60 -36.49
CA ASN A 353 4.21 -67.87 -37.10
C ASN A 353 3.11 -68.12 -36.05
N VAL A 354 3.16 -67.36 -34.96
CA VAL A 354 2.24 -67.39 -33.82
C VAL A 354 1.27 -66.22 -33.90
N LYS A 355 0.18 -66.25 -33.11
CA LYS A 355 -0.89 -65.24 -33.14
C LYS A 355 -1.39 -64.93 -31.73
N LEU A 356 -1.75 -63.67 -31.51
CA LEU A 356 -2.40 -63.19 -30.28
C LEU A 356 -3.66 -64.00 -29.94
N ASP A 357 -4.01 -63.99 -28.66
CA ASP A 357 -5.13 -64.69 -28.03
C ASP A 357 -5.13 -66.22 -28.24
N ASN A 358 -3.94 -66.80 -28.32
CA ASN A 358 -3.71 -68.25 -28.43
C ASN A 358 -2.64 -68.72 -27.43
N GLN A 359 -2.85 -69.92 -26.87
CA GLN A 359 -1.89 -70.64 -26.07
C GLN A 359 -1.13 -71.65 -26.91
N TYR A 360 0.20 -71.68 -26.74
CA TYR A 360 1.13 -72.55 -27.43
C TYR A 360 1.89 -73.44 -26.46
N GLN A 361 2.19 -74.65 -26.90
CA GLN A 361 3.12 -75.57 -26.24
C GLN A 361 3.92 -76.26 -27.35
N TYR A 362 5.20 -76.50 -27.12
CA TYR A 362 6.07 -77.12 -28.11
C TYR A 362 6.54 -78.47 -27.60
N ASP A 363 6.87 -79.38 -28.51
CA ASP A 363 7.67 -80.54 -28.18
C ASP A 363 8.79 -80.72 -29.19
N ILE A 364 9.90 -81.30 -28.72
CA ILE A 364 11.11 -81.47 -29.50
C ILE A 364 11.54 -82.94 -29.47
N ILE A 365 11.84 -83.45 -30.66
CA ILE A 365 12.26 -84.83 -30.91
C ILE A 365 13.60 -84.80 -31.66
N ALA A 366 14.64 -85.41 -31.11
CA ALA A 366 15.89 -85.67 -31.83
C ALA A 366 15.69 -86.87 -32.78
N PHE A 367 16.16 -86.78 -34.02
CA PHE A 367 15.99 -87.87 -35.00
C PHE A 367 17.22 -88.11 -35.88
N ASN A 368 17.38 -89.36 -36.32
CA ASN A 368 18.37 -89.81 -37.29
C ASN A 368 17.74 -90.79 -38.31
N ALA A 369 18.57 -91.40 -39.15
CA ALA A 369 18.11 -92.38 -40.14
C ALA A 369 17.61 -93.72 -39.53
N VAL A 370 17.90 -93.98 -38.25
CA VAL A 370 17.50 -95.21 -37.52
C VAL A 370 16.15 -95.00 -36.81
N GLY A 371 15.89 -93.82 -36.27
CA GLY A 371 14.64 -93.52 -35.58
C GLY A 371 14.62 -92.15 -34.88
N SER A 372 13.71 -92.02 -33.93
CA SER A 372 13.42 -90.78 -33.21
C SER A 372 13.44 -91.00 -31.69
N SER A 373 13.84 -89.97 -30.95
CA SER A 373 13.76 -89.94 -29.49
C SER A 373 12.30 -89.88 -28.99
N ALA A 374 12.11 -90.01 -27.69
CA ALA A 374 10.89 -89.52 -27.05
C ALA A 374 10.76 -87.99 -27.26
N ALA A 375 9.53 -87.50 -27.34
CA ALA A 375 9.24 -86.07 -27.37
C ALA A 375 9.33 -85.48 -25.96
N VAL A 376 9.94 -84.30 -25.83
CA VAL A 376 9.96 -83.55 -24.57
C VAL A 376 9.22 -82.25 -24.77
N GLU A 377 8.16 -82.05 -23.99
CA GLU A 377 7.30 -80.87 -24.06
C GLU A 377 7.91 -79.66 -23.32
N SER A 378 7.61 -78.46 -23.82
CA SER A 378 7.89 -77.17 -23.15
C SER A 378 6.83 -76.82 -22.12
N ASN A 379 7.10 -75.76 -21.33
CA ASN A 379 6.04 -75.00 -20.68
C ASN A 379 5.04 -74.44 -21.70
N GLN A 380 3.81 -74.16 -21.26
CA GLN A 380 2.81 -73.47 -22.06
C GLN A 380 3.08 -71.95 -22.06
N VAL A 381 2.80 -71.30 -23.18
CA VAL A 381 2.99 -69.86 -23.41
C VAL A 381 1.72 -69.31 -24.07
N SER A 382 1.06 -68.37 -23.41
CA SER A 382 -0.11 -67.69 -23.98
C SER A 382 0.31 -66.35 -24.56
N LEU A 383 -0.07 -66.09 -25.81
CA LEU A 383 -0.03 -64.76 -26.39
C LEU A 383 -1.40 -64.12 -26.17
N VAL A 384 -1.41 -62.88 -25.70
CA VAL A 384 -2.62 -62.08 -25.42
C VAL A 384 -2.43 -60.70 -26.01
N THR A 385 -3.52 -60.10 -26.51
CA THR A 385 -3.46 -58.71 -26.99
C THR A 385 -2.96 -57.78 -25.86
N PRO A 386 -1.83 -57.07 -26.03
CA PRO A 386 -1.33 -56.17 -25.00
C PRO A 386 -2.31 -55.03 -24.77
N VAL A 387 -2.76 -54.83 -23.53
CA VAL A 387 -3.42 -53.59 -23.13
C VAL A 387 -2.35 -52.51 -23.14
N THR A 388 -2.59 -51.41 -23.84
CA THR A 388 -1.70 -50.25 -23.87
C THR A 388 -2.22 -49.16 -22.94
N ALA A 389 -1.30 -48.37 -22.37
CA ALA A 389 -1.68 -47.17 -21.64
C ALA A 389 -2.47 -46.20 -22.55
N PRO A 390 -3.34 -45.34 -21.99
CA PRO A 390 -4.19 -44.46 -22.81
C PRO A 390 -3.37 -43.42 -23.59
N ASN A 391 -4.01 -42.82 -24.60
CA ASN A 391 -3.44 -41.65 -25.27
C ASN A 391 -3.38 -40.44 -24.33
N ALA A 392 -2.39 -39.57 -24.52
CA ALA A 392 -2.23 -38.35 -23.73
C ALA A 392 -3.44 -37.42 -23.89
N ILE A 393 -3.83 -36.76 -22.79
CA ILE A 393 -4.89 -35.75 -22.78
C ILE A 393 -4.41 -34.50 -23.52
N THR A 394 -5.27 -33.94 -24.36
CA THR A 394 -4.95 -32.79 -25.23
C THR A 394 -5.78 -31.56 -24.89
N ASN A 395 -5.31 -30.40 -25.35
CA ASN A 395 -5.92 -29.09 -25.15
C ASN A 395 -6.16 -28.76 -23.66
N LEU A 396 -5.22 -29.10 -22.78
CA LEU A 396 -5.27 -28.61 -21.40
C LEU A 396 -5.10 -27.08 -21.43
N ASN A 397 -6.00 -26.38 -20.74
CA ASN A 397 -5.98 -24.94 -20.53
C ASN A 397 -6.32 -24.62 -19.06
N ALA A 398 -5.74 -23.55 -18.52
CA ALA A 398 -5.97 -23.07 -17.16
C ALA A 398 -6.39 -21.59 -17.17
N THR A 399 -7.41 -21.25 -16.39
CA THR A 399 -7.90 -19.86 -16.28
C THR A 399 -8.17 -19.52 -14.82
N LEU A 400 -7.76 -18.32 -14.39
CA LEU A 400 -8.05 -17.80 -13.05
C LEU A 400 -9.48 -17.23 -13.03
N ASN A 401 -10.30 -17.68 -12.09
CA ASN A 401 -11.69 -17.24 -11.93
C ASN A 401 -12.08 -17.29 -10.44
N ASN A 402 -12.58 -16.17 -9.88
CA ASN A 402 -13.07 -16.08 -8.50
C ASN A 402 -12.14 -16.71 -7.44
N ASN A 403 -10.84 -16.37 -7.51
CA ASN A 403 -9.80 -16.90 -6.62
C ASN A 403 -9.64 -18.44 -6.65
N GLN A 404 -9.95 -19.06 -7.79
CA GLN A 404 -9.75 -20.48 -8.09
C GLN A 404 -9.15 -20.62 -9.49
N ILE A 405 -8.42 -21.72 -9.74
CA ILE A 405 -7.91 -22.04 -11.08
C ILE A 405 -8.84 -23.09 -11.71
N LEU A 406 -9.61 -22.67 -12.73
CA LEU A 406 -10.40 -23.56 -13.57
C LEU A 406 -9.50 -24.16 -14.66
N LEU A 407 -9.25 -25.47 -14.52
CA LEU A 407 -8.65 -26.31 -15.54
C LEU A 407 -9.74 -26.84 -16.49
N SER A 408 -9.43 -26.90 -17.78
CA SER A 408 -10.30 -27.49 -18.81
C SER A 408 -9.48 -28.23 -19.86
N TRP A 409 -9.98 -29.35 -20.38
CA TRP A 409 -9.25 -30.20 -21.34
C TRP A 409 -10.21 -31.00 -22.25
N SER A 410 -9.67 -31.58 -23.33
CA SER A 410 -10.44 -32.47 -24.21
C SER A 410 -10.67 -33.84 -23.57
N GLN A 411 -11.85 -34.44 -23.81
CA GLN A 411 -12.21 -35.75 -23.25
C GLN A 411 -11.11 -36.80 -23.49
N ALA A 412 -10.78 -37.57 -22.45
CA ALA A 412 -9.77 -38.62 -22.52
C ALA A 412 -10.18 -39.76 -23.48
N ASP A 413 -9.18 -40.53 -23.91
CA ASP A 413 -9.37 -41.69 -24.78
C ASP A 413 -10.31 -42.73 -24.16
N ALA A 414 -11.07 -43.45 -24.99
CA ALA A 414 -12.03 -44.46 -24.55
C ALA A 414 -11.39 -45.65 -23.80
N THR A 415 -10.06 -45.80 -23.87
CA THR A 415 -9.31 -46.80 -23.11
C THR A 415 -8.85 -46.32 -21.72
N ALA A 416 -9.16 -45.09 -21.31
CA ALA A 416 -8.84 -44.55 -19.98
C ALA A 416 -9.91 -44.89 -18.94
N ASP A 417 -9.48 -45.33 -17.75
CA ASP A 417 -10.36 -45.56 -16.60
C ASP A 417 -10.49 -44.28 -15.74
N THR A 418 -9.38 -43.56 -15.55
CA THR A 418 -9.32 -42.32 -14.73
C THR A 418 -8.33 -41.30 -15.30
N ILE A 419 -8.33 -40.09 -14.73
CA ILE A 419 -7.39 -39.00 -15.04
C ILE A 419 -6.77 -38.52 -13.73
N ALA A 420 -5.45 -38.51 -13.62
CA ALA A 420 -4.75 -37.88 -12.50
C ALA A 420 -4.28 -36.46 -12.88
N ILE A 421 -4.50 -35.52 -11.96
CA ILE A 421 -4.18 -34.10 -12.11
C ILE A 421 -2.96 -33.79 -11.24
N TYR A 422 -1.89 -33.28 -11.86
CA TYR A 422 -0.66 -32.89 -11.16
C TYR A 422 -0.46 -31.38 -11.20
N ARG A 423 0.16 -30.86 -10.13
CA ARG A 423 0.56 -29.46 -9.96
C ARG A 423 2.04 -29.37 -9.58
N THR A 424 2.71 -28.32 -10.03
CA THR A 424 4.09 -27.98 -9.69
C THR A 424 4.24 -26.50 -9.39
N LEU A 425 5.35 -26.13 -8.75
CA LEU A 425 5.81 -24.76 -8.51
C LEU A 425 7.13 -24.44 -9.22
N ASP A 426 7.86 -25.47 -9.70
CA ASP A 426 9.24 -25.38 -10.17
C ASP A 426 9.51 -26.19 -11.46
N ASP A 427 8.47 -26.81 -12.03
CA ASP A 427 8.51 -27.79 -13.14
C ASP A 427 9.32 -29.08 -12.89
N ILE A 428 9.91 -29.22 -11.69
CA ILE A 428 10.76 -30.35 -11.29
C ILE A 428 9.96 -31.30 -10.38
N GLN A 429 9.34 -30.76 -9.34
CA GLN A 429 8.54 -31.51 -8.37
C GLN A 429 7.06 -31.44 -8.72
N TRP A 430 6.48 -32.60 -9.09
CA TRP A 430 5.08 -32.73 -9.50
C TRP A 430 4.26 -33.44 -8.43
N GLN A 431 3.40 -32.70 -7.73
CA GLN A 431 2.47 -33.24 -6.75
C GLN A 431 1.15 -33.62 -7.42
N GLN A 432 0.67 -34.83 -7.21
CA GLN A 432 -0.69 -35.22 -7.60
C GLN A 432 -1.70 -34.52 -6.67
N LEU A 433 -2.64 -33.77 -7.23
CA LEU A 433 -3.72 -33.13 -6.48
C LEU A 433 -4.87 -34.09 -6.22
N THR A 434 -5.31 -34.79 -7.26
CA THR A 434 -6.49 -35.65 -7.23
C THR A 434 -6.54 -36.56 -8.45
N THR A 435 -7.51 -37.48 -8.44
CA THR A 435 -7.87 -38.34 -9.58
C THR A 435 -9.37 -38.22 -9.84
N VAL A 436 -9.74 -37.99 -11.10
CA VAL A 436 -11.14 -37.85 -11.55
C VAL A 436 -11.51 -38.95 -12.56
N ALA A 437 -12.81 -39.14 -12.81
CA ALA A 437 -13.29 -40.12 -13.78
C ALA A 437 -12.91 -39.73 -15.21
N ALA A 438 -12.66 -40.71 -16.10
CA ALA A 438 -12.19 -40.47 -17.48
C ALA A 438 -13.10 -39.60 -18.36
N ASN A 439 -14.39 -39.48 -18.03
CA ASN A 439 -15.34 -38.59 -18.73
C ASN A 439 -15.35 -37.14 -18.19
N THR A 440 -14.48 -36.80 -17.24
CA THR A 440 -14.35 -35.43 -16.70
C THR A 440 -13.52 -34.57 -17.64
N THR A 441 -13.94 -33.34 -17.91
CA THR A 441 -13.26 -32.38 -18.81
C THR A 441 -12.90 -31.05 -18.14
N GLN A 442 -13.24 -30.86 -16.86
CA GLN A 442 -12.98 -29.64 -16.09
C GLN A 442 -12.72 -29.95 -14.61
N TYR A 443 -11.92 -29.11 -13.94
CA TYR A 443 -11.65 -29.18 -12.50
C TYR A 443 -11.26 -27.81 -11.95
N ASN A 444 -11.69 -27.48 -10.73
CA ASN A 444 -11.30 -26.26 -10.02
C ASN A 444 -10.27 -26.59 -8.93
N ASP A 445 -9.08 -26.02 -9.03
CA ASP A 445 -8.14 -25.96 -7.92
C ASP A 445 -8.46 -24.74 -7.04
N THR A 446 -8.85 -25.01 -5.80
CA THR A 446 -9.23 -24.00 -4.80
C THR A 446 -8.13 -23.72 -3.78
N ASN A 447 -7.04 -24.49 -3.80
CA ASN A 447 -5.99 -24.46 -2.77
C ASN A 447 -4.76 -23.71 -3.31
N ILE A 448 -4.97 -22.43 -3.63
CA ILE A 448 -4.03 -21.56 -4.34
C ILE A 448 -3.65 -20.34 -3.49
N THR A 449 -2.45 -19.81 -3.69
CA THR A 449 -1.92 -18.62 -2.99
C THR A 449 -1.51 -17.54 -3.99
N THR A 450 -1.62 -16.27 -3.60
CA THR A 450 -1.18 -15.13 -4.42
C THR A 450 0.33 -15.11 -4.61
N ASN A 451 0.79 -14.41 -5.64
CA ASN A 451 2.20 -14.32 -6.07
C ASN A 451 2.85 -15.70 -6.29
N THR A 452 2.07 -16.67 -6.74
CA THR A 452 2.51 -18.04 -7.00
C THR A 452 2.17 -18.42 -8.45
N THR A 453 3.13 -18.98 -9.18
CA THR A 453 2.90 -19.57 -10.50
C THR A 453 2.74 -21.08 -10.33
N TYR A 454 1.62 -21.61 -10.80
CA TYR A 454 1.33 -23.03 -10.77
C TYR A 454 1.41 -23.61 -12.18
N GLY A 455 2.24 -24.64 -12.35
CA GLY A 455 2.22 -25.48 -13.54
C GLY A 455 1.27 -26.66 -13.33
N TYR A 456 0.45 -26.99 -14.34
CA TYR A 456 -0.47 -28.14 -14.32
C TYR A 456 -0.24 -29.06 -15.51
N ARG A 457 -0.34 -30.36 -15.27
CA ARG A 457 -0.37 -31.41 -16.31
C ARG A 457 -1.28 -32.56 -15.88
N LEU A 458 -1.86 -33.26 -16.86
CA LEU A 458 -2.75 -34.39 -16.66
C LEU A 458 -2.18 -35.66 -17.29
N VAL A 459 -2.47 -36.82 -16.69
CA VAL A 459 -2.27 -38.15 -17.31
C VAL A 459 -3.58 -38.94 -17.25
N ALA A 460 -3.87 -39.70 -18.30
CA ALA A 460 -4.95 -40.68 -18.32
C ALA A 460 -4.40 -42.03 -17.87
N ILE A 461 -5.14 -42.78 -17.07
CA ILE A 461 -4.67 -44.03 -16.43
C ILE A 461 -5.64 -45.16 -16.74
N ASN A 462 -5.09 -46.33 -17.09
CA ASN A 462 -5.83 -47.59 -17.14
C ASN A 462 -5.01 -48.75 -16.54
N THR A 463 -5.54 -49.97 -16.63
CA THR A 463 -4.86 -51.19 -16.13
C THR A 463 -3.47 -51.50 -16.73
N ALA A 464 -3.07 -50.88 -17.84
CA ALA A 464 -1.72 -50.99 -18.41
C ALA A 464 -0.75 -49.88 -17.96
N GLY A 465 -1.24 -48.84 -17.28
CA GLY A 465 -0.43 -47.75 -16.74
C GLY A 465 -0.92 -46.35 -17.13
N GLU A 466 -0.04 -45.38 -16.94
CA GLU A 466 -0.29 -43.96 -17.23
C GLU A 466 0.05 -43.61 -18.68
N SER A 467 -0.73 -42.71 -19.27
CA SER A 467 -0.42 -42.08 -20.55
C SER A 467 0.84 -41.21 -20.46
N GLN A 468 1.36 -40.78 -21.60
CA GLN A 468 2.21 -39.59 -21.61
C GLN A 468 1.43 -38.39 -21.03
N ALA A 469 2.14 -37.46 -20.40
CA ALA A 469 1.51 -36.25 -19.86
C ALA A 469 0.93 -35.37 -20.97
N SER A 470 -0.12 -34.61 -20.63
CA SER A 470 -0.62 -33.51 -21.45
C SER A 470 0.44 -32.44 -21.68
N ASN A 471 0.12 -31.46 -22.52
CA ASN A 471 0.83 -30.17 -22.45
C ASN A 471 0.79 -29.63 -21.02
N THR A 472 1.89 -29.04 -20.55
CA THR A 472 1.90 -28.25 -19.32
C THR A 472 1.22 -26.91 -19.60
N VAL A 473 0.44 -26.42 -18.64
CA VAL A 473 -0.02 -25.02 -18.61
C VAL A 473 0.40 -24.36 -17.32
N HIS A 474 0.91 -23.14 -17.42
CA HIS A 474 1.27 -22.30 -16.28
C HIS A 474 0.26 -21.18 -16.12
N VAL A 475 -0.13 -20.93 -14.87
CA VAL A 475 -0.97 -19.78 -14.50
C VAL A 475 -0.38 -19.10 -13.28
N SER A 476 -0.08 -17.81 -13.43
CA SER A 476 0.42 -16.96 -12.35
C SER A 476 -0.75 -16.31 -11.63
N VAL A 477 -0.90 -16.60 -10.34
CA VAL A 477 -1.86 -15.91 -9.47
C VAL A 477 -1.23 -14.58 -9.05
N THR A 478 -1.27 -13.58 -9.94
CA THR A 478 -0.71 -12.25 -9.62
C THR A 478 -1.59 -11.53 -8.59
N ARG A 479 -0.97 -10.73 -7.71
CA ARG A 479 -1.73 -9.90 -6.75
C ARG A 479 -2.69 -8.95 -7.47
N ILE A 480 -2.26 -8.34 -8.58
CA ILE A 480 -3.06 -7.40 -9.37
C ILE A 480 -4.38 -8.01 -9.87
N ALA A 481 -4.36 -9.23 -10.42
CA ALA A 481 -5.58 -9.87 -10.96
C ALA A 481 -6.58 -10.29 -9.85
N ALA A 482 -6.05 -10.73 -8.70
CA ALA A 482 -6.85 -10.96 -7.51
C ALA A 482 -7.44 -9.64 -6.97
N GLY A 483 -6.63 -8.58 -6.91
CA GLY A 483 -7.01 -7.24 -6.45
C GLY A 483 -8.10 -6.60 -7.31
N GLN A 484 -8.03 -6.76 -8.63
CA GLN A 484 -9.09 -6.32 -9.54
C GLN A 484 -10.42 -7.02 -9.23
N THR A 485 -10.37 -8.33 -8.97
CA THR A 485 -11.55 -9.14 -8.66
C THR A 485 -12.17 -8.71 -7.32
N LEU A 486 -11.35 -8.54 -6.29
CA LEU A 486 -11.78 -8.13 -4.95
C LEU A 486 -12.26 -6.66 -4.93
N PHE A 487 -11.59 -5.75 -5.63
CA PHE A 487 -12.05 -4.36 -5.79
C PHE A 487 -13.43 -4.31 -6.45
N ASN A 488 -13.63 -5.10 -7.51
CA ASN A 488 -14.91 -5.20 -8.20
C ASN A 488 -16.02 -5.73 -7.30
N GLN A 489 -15.72 -6.64 -6.37
CA GLN A 489 -16.69 -7.23 -5.43
C GLN A 489 -17.00 -6.30 -4.24
N HIS A 490 -15.99 -5.62 -3.69
CA HIS A 490 -16.11 -4.96 -2.37
C HIS A 490 -16.07 -3.42 -2.41
N CYS A 491 -15.54 -2.81 -3.47
CA CYS A 491 -15.25 -1.36 -3.50
C CYS A 491 -16.06 -0.57 -4.55
N THR A 492 -16.39 -1.17 -5.70
CA THR A 492 -17.06 -0.46 -6.83
C THR A 492 -18.44 0.13 -6.51
N ALA A 493 -19.13 -0.40 -5.49
CA ALA A 493 -20.39 0.16 -5.02
C ALA A 493 -20.24 1.61 -4.51
N CYS A 494 -19.06 1.93 -3.95
CA CYS A 494 -18.71 3.25 -3.43
C CYS A 494 -17.75 4.02 -4.35
N HIS A 495 -16.81 3.36 -5.00
CA HIS A 495 -15.74 3.96 -5.80
C HIS A 495 -16.00 3.87 -7.31
N ARG A 496 -16.94 4.67 -7.78
CA ARG A 496 -17.32 4.85 -9.19
C ARG A 496 -17.62 6.33 -9.44
N ALA A 497 -17.69 6.76 -10.69
CA ALA A 497 -18.01 8.15 -11.06
C ALA A 497 -19.26 8.74 -10.36
N SER A 498 -20.28 7.90 -10.07
CA SER A 498 -21.48 8.27 -9.32
C SER A 498 -21.60 7.50 -7.98
N GLY A 499 -20.48 7.34 -7.27
CA GLY A 499 -20.37 6.62 -6.00
C GLY A 499 -19.99 7.55 -4.85
N ILE A 500 -20.39 7.19 -3.63
CA ILE A 500 -20.21 8.02 -2.41
C ILE A 500 -18.72 8.24 -2.07
N GLY A 501 -17.84 7.32 -2.50
CA GLY A 501 -16.38 7.43 -2.36
C GLY A 501 -15.69 8.15 -3.53
N GLY A 502 -16.44 8.72 -4.48
CA GLY A 502 -15.93 9.36 -5.69
C GLY A 502 -15.30 8.40 -6.70
N ASP A 503 -14.88 8.93 -7.84
CA ASP A 503 -14.09 8.17 -8.81
C ASP A 503 -12.63 8.05 -8.36
N LEU A 504 -12.29 6.85 -7.88
CA LEU A 504 -10.94 6.50 -7.46
C LEU A 504 -9.92 6.52 -8.61
N PHE A 505 -10.37 6.42 -9.85
CA PHE A 505 -9.52 6.37 -11.04
C PHE A 505 -9.51 7.69 -11.82
N SER A 506 -10.22 8.72 -11.35
CA SER A 506 -10.10 10.09 -11.90
C SER A 506 -8.67 10.62 -11.79
N SER A 507 -8.31 11.50 -12.73
CA SER A 507 -7.01 12.20 -12.74
C SER A 507 -6.78 13.00 -11.46
N GLN A 508 -7.82 13.62 -10.88
CA GLN A 508 -7.73 14.34 -9.61
C GLN A 508 -7.34 13.43 -8.45
N THR A 509 -7.95 12.25 -8.33
CA THR A 509 -7.56 11.27 -7.30
C THR A 509 -6.12 10.81 -7.53
N GLN A 510 -5.75 10.46 -8.76
CA GLN A 510 -4.36 10.10 -9.08
C GLN A 510 -3.37 11.21 -8.67
N THR A 511 -3.66 12.47 -8.99
CA THR A 511 -2.83 13.64 -8.61
C THR A 511 -2.73 13.80 -7.09
N ALA A 512 -3.82 13.66 -6.34
CA ALA A 512 -3.82 13.76 -4.88
C ALA A 512 -2.96 12.67 -4.20
N TRP A 513 -2.70 11.56 -4.88
CA TRP A 513 -1.91 10.43 -4.41
C TRP A 513 -0.46 10.41 -4.90
N LEU A 514 -0.02 11.34 -5.76
CA LEU A 514 1.35 11.36 -6.33
C LEU A 514 2.46 11.31 -5.26
N ASN A 515 2.31 12.05 -4.16
CA ASN A 515 3.31 12.13 -3.08
C ASN A 515 2.93 11.26 -1.86
N LYS A 516 2.22 10.16 -2.09
CA LYS A 516 1.87 9.15 -1.08
C LYS A 516 2.60 7.83 -1.35
N THR A 517 2.55 6.91 -0.38
CA THR A 517 3.13 5.55 -0.51
C THR A 517 2.03 4.48 -0.63
N LEU A 518 2.42 3.27 -1.07
CA LEU A 518 1.53 2.11 -1.07
C LEU A 518 1.02 1.77 0.34
N SER A 519 1.88 1.83 1.38
CA SER A 519 1.48 1.64 2.78
C SER A 519 0.36 2.62 3.17
N GLN A 520 0.48 3.90 2.83
CA GLN A 520 -0.57 4.90 3.09
C GLN A 520 -1.88 4.59 2.34
N LEU A 521 -1.82 3.92 1.18
CA LEU A 521 -3.02 3.44 0.49
C LEU A 521 -3.61 2.21 1.19
N GLU A 522 -2.80 1.26 1.65
CA GLU A 522 -3.25 0.12 2.49
C GLU A 522 -3.94 0.63 3.76
N THR A 523 -3.33 1.57 4.49
CA THR A 523 -3.93 2.22 5.65
C THR A 523 -5.24 2.92 5.29
N LYS A 524 -5.31 3.59 4.13
CA LYS A 524 -6.54 4.28 3.74
C LYS A 524 -7.67 3.29 3.42
N ILE A 525 -7.37 2.19 2.73
CA ILE A 525 -8.33 1.14 2.41
C ILE A 525 -8.82 0.43 3.68
N SER A 526 -7.96 0.21 4.68
CA SER A 526 -8.38 -0.37 5.96
C SER A 526 -9.28 0.54 6.80
N THR A 527 -9.31 1.86 6.53
CA THR A 527 -10.34 2.77 7.07
C THR A 527 -11.70 2.71 6.36
N MET A 528 -11.82 1.98 5.25
CA MET A 528 -13.04 1.95 4.42
C MET A 528 -13.91 0.70 4.66
N PRO A 529 -15.25 0.81 4.54
CA PRO A 529 -16.17 -0.30 4.69
C PRO A 529 -16.17 -1.24 3.48
N ALA A 530 -15.16 -2.10 3.37
CA ALA A 530 -15.12 -3.19 2.38
C ALA A 530 -15.80 -4.46 2.96
N GLN A 531 -17.07 -4.68 2.61
CA GLN A 531 -17.84 -5.81 3.15
C GLN A 531 -17.15 -7.16 2.87
N GLN A 532 -16.83 -7.93 3.91
CA GLN A 532 -16.17 -9.24 3.81
C GLN A 532 -14.73 -9.23 3.24
N CYS A 533 -14.00 -8.11 3.36
CA CYS A 533 -12.60 -7.99 2.95
C CYS A 533 -11.68 -7.82 4.17
N ASP A 534 -10.86 -8.83 4.45
CA ASP A 534 -9.85 -8.83 5.53
C ASP A 534 -8.57 -8.06 5.15
N ALA A 535 -7.58 -8.03 6.04
CA ALA A 535 -6.35 -7.27 5.83
C ALA A 535 -5.58 -7.72 4.56
N ASP A 536 -5.52 -9.02 4.28
CA ASP A 536 -4.83 -9.52 3.07
C ASP A 536 -5.60 -9.16 1.80
N CYS A 537 -6.93 -9.25 1.83
CA CYS A 537 -7.80 -8.75 0.77
C CYS A 537 -7.58 -7.24 0.51
N GLN A 538 -7.50 -6.42 1.57
CA GLN A 538 -7.29 -4.97 1.47
C GLN A 538 -5.94 -4.62 0.82
N LYS A 539 -4.86 -5.32 1.19
CA LYS A 539 -3.53 -5.16 0.57
C LYS A 539 -3.53 -5.54 -0.90
N VAL A 540 -4.16 -6.65 -1.24
CA VAL A 540 -4.28 -7.13 -2.61
C VAL A 540 -5.11 -6.17 -3.47
N ILE A 541 -6.13 -5.50 -2.91
CA ILE A 541 -6.84 -4.39 -3.55
C ILE A 541 -5.94 -3.15 -3.71
N ALA A 542 -5.16 -2.78 -2.69
CA ALA A 542 -4.23 -1.65 -2.75
C ALA A 542 -3.19 -1.82 -3.87
N ASP A 543 -2.60 -3.02 -3.99
CA ASP A 543 -1.67 -3.40 -5.06
C ASP A 543 -2.29 -3.21 -6.45
N PHE A 544 -3.54 -3.64 -6.66
CA PHE A 544 -4.24 -3.43 -7.93
C PHE A 544 -4.45 -1.94 -8.25
N ILE A 545 -4.91 -1.15 -7.28
CA ILE A 545 -5.13 0.28 -7.47
C ILE A 545 -3.81 0.98 -7.81
N TRP A 546 -2.76 0.71 -7.03
CA TRP A 546 -1.44 1.33 -7.18
C TRP A 546 -0.79 0.98 -8.51
N GLN A 547 -0.68 -0.32 -8.81
CA GLN A 547 0.16 -0.83 -9.88
C GLN A 547 -0.53 -0.80 -11.25
N ASP A 548 -1.82 -1.14 -11.31
CA ASP A 548 -2.55 -1.31 -12.58
C ASP A 548 -3.47 -0.14 -12.92
N LYS A 549 -4.06 0.53 -11.93
CA LYS A 549 -5.01 1.64 -12.17
C LYS A 549 -4.36 3.01 -12.12
N TRP A 550 -3.37 3.21 -11.26
CA TRP A 550 -2.59 4.44 -11.17
C TRP A 550 -1.22 4.33 -11.85
N ASN A 551 -0.90 3.17 -12.43
CA ASN A 551 0.36 2.88 -13.15
C ASN A 551 1.63 3.28 -12.35
N ARG A 552 1.58 3.08 -11.02
CA ARG A 552 2.70 3.37 -10.14
C ARG A 552 3.52 2.11 -9.91
N VAL A 553 4.82 2.23 -10.07
CA VAL A 553 5.74 1.19 -9.62
C VAL A 553 5.51 0.99 -8.12
N VAL A 554 5.51 -0.26 -7.65
CA VAL A 554 5.83 -0.49 -6.24
C VAL A 554 7.30 -0.15 -6.14
N ASP A 555 7.60 1.08 -5.74
CA ASP A 555 8.91 1.37 -5.20
C ASP A 555 9.08 0.42 -4.03
N ILE A 556 9.86 -0.64 -4.27
CA ILE A 556 10.61 -1.30 -3.21
C ILE A 556 11.66 -0.27 -2.80
N ILE A 557 11.18 0.77 -2.11
CA ILE A 557 11.87 1.28 -0.95
C ILE A 557 12.07 0.01 -0.13
N GLU A 558 13.26 -0.58 -0.20
CA GLU A 558 13.72 -1.47 0.86
C GLU A 558 13.35 -0.73 2.14
N GLU A 559 12.51 -1.31 3.01
CA GLU A 559 12.08 -0.66 4.24
C GLU A 559 13.32 -0.37 5.08
N LYS A 560 13.93 0.76 4.78
CA LYS A 560 14.98 1.38 5.52
C LYS A 560 14.19 2.01 6.65
N ILE A 561 13.98 1.21 7.70
CA ILE A 561 13.27 1.60 8.92
C ILE A 561 14.16 2.61 9.67
N THR A 562 14.41 3.75 9.03
CA THR A 562 15.07 4.93 9.57
C THR A 562 14.01 5.61 10.40
N SER A 563 14.02 5.33 11.70
CA SER A 563 13.07 5.86 12.68
C SER A 563 13.16 7.40 12.89
N SER A 564 13.70 8.14 11.91
CA SER A 564 13.92 9.58 11.82
C SER A 564 12.68 10.35 11.33
N GLY A 565 12.54 11.63 11.71
CA GLY A 565 11.52 12.52 11.15
C GLY A 565 11.99 13.27 9.89
N LEU A 566 11.11 14.03 9.23
CA LEU A 566 11.48 14.81 8.04
C LEU A 566 12.35 16.03 8.35
N ARG A 567 13.49 16.14 7.67
CA ARG A 567 14.35 17.33 7.68
C ARG A 567 13.60 18.57 7.18
N GLY A 568 13.90 19.73 7.75
CA GLY A 568 13.35 20.98 7.24
C GLY A 568 13.38 22.17 8.21
N VAL A 569 12.45 23.08 7.96
CA VAL A 569 12.20 24.26 8.79
C VAL A 569 10.71 24.36 9.10
N ARG A 570 10.37 24.91 10.26
CA ARG A 570 8.99 25.09 10.73
C ARG A 570 8.81 26.52 11.25
N LEU A 571 7.78 27.23 10.80
CA LEU A 571 7.44 28.56 11.31
C LEU A 571 7.07 28.46 12.80
N LEU A 572 7.48 29.43 13.61
CA LEU A 572 7.00 29.56 14.99
C LEU A 572 5.49 29.80 14.98
N THR A 573 4.75 29.04 15.78
CA THR A 573 3.32 29.32 16.01
C THR A 573 3.14 30.69 16.70
N PRO A 574 1.97 31.33 16.61
CA PRO A 574 1.71 32.59 17.32
C PRO A 574 1.99 32.51 18.84
N TYR A 575 1.64 31.39 19.47
CA TYR A 575 1.95 31.09 20.87
C TYR A 575 3.47 31.04 21.13
N GLU A 576 4.22 30.29 20.31
CA GLU A 576 5.67 30.15 20.42
C GLU A 576 6.42 31.46 20.15
N TYR A 577 5.95 32.26 19.19
CA TYR A 577 6.48 33.60 18.90
C TYR A 577 6.31 34.50 20.13
N ALA A 578 5.08 34.63 20.65
CA ALA A 578 4.78 35.47 21.81
C ALA A 578 5.61 35.06 23.04
N ASN A 579 5.71 33.76 23.30
CA ASN A 579 6.57 33.20 24.36
C ASN A 579 8.06 33.50 24.13
N THR A 580 8.55 33.43 22.90
CA THR A 580 9.94 33.76 22.56
C THR A 580 10.25 35.22 22.83
N ILE A 581 9.39 36.14 22.38
CA ILE A 581 9.52 37.57 22.66
C ILE A 581 9.47 37.85 24.16
N LYS A 582 8.55 37.20 24.89
CA LYS A 582 8.43 37.39 26.34
C LYS A 582 9.66 36.90 27.09
N ALA A 583 10.20 35.74 26.73
CA ALA A 583 11.39 35.16 27.37
C ALA A 583 12.68 35.92 27.08
N THR A 584 12.84 36.49 25.87
CA THR A 584 14.11 37.09 25.42
C THR A 584 14.15 38.61 25.51
N LEU A 585 13.03 39.30 25.30
CA LEU A 585 12.93 40.77 25.23
C LEU A 585 12.03 41.37 26.33
N ASN A 586 11.40 40.53 27.16
CA ASN A 586 10.44 40.89 28.22
C ASN A 586 9.19 41.69 27.75
N VAL A 587 8.95 41.76 26.44
CA VAL A 587 7.71 42.35 25.89
C VAL A 587 6.61 41.28 25.92
N THR A 588 5.42 41.65 26.39
CA THR A 588 4.23 40.80 26.25
C THR A 588 3.57 41.10 24.92
N VAL A 589 3.36 40.07 24.10
CA VAL A 589 2.62 40.12 22.83
C VAL A 589 1.40 39.23 22.99
N ASN A 590 0.22 39.65 22.53
CA ASN A 590 -0.94 38.78 22.48
C ASN A 590 -0.79 37.84 21.27
N SER A 591 -0.98 36.54 21.45
CA SER A 591 -0.89 35.57 20.35
C SER A 591 -2.00 35.71 19.32
N GLU A 592 -3.12 36.36 19.68
CA GLU A 592 -4.25 36.63 18.78
C GLU A 592 -4.02 37.88 17.90
N ASP A 593 -3.08 38.75 18.27
CA ASP A 593 -2.71 39.95 17.49
C ASP A 593 -1.67 39.64 16.39
N LEU A 594 -1.19 38.39 16.32
CA LEU A 594 -0.24 37.89 15.33
C LEU A 594 -0.97 37.40 14.05
N PRO A 595 -0.26 37.32 12.90
CA PRO A 595 -0.78 36.63 11.72
C PRO A 595 -1.31 35.24 12.06
N SER A 596 -2.50 34.92 11.58
CA SER A 596 -3.19 33.67 11.91
C SER A 596 -2.38 32.47 11.42
N ALA A 597 -2.24 31.45 12.28
CA ALA A 597 -1.53 30.24 11.89
C ALA A 597 -2.25 29.51 10.75
N ARG A 598 -1.48 29.04 9.77
CA ARG A 598 -1.96 28.29 8.62
C ARG A 598 -1.84 26.80 8.90
N PHE A 599 -2.97 26.09 8.90
CA PHE A 599 -3.01 24.64 8.97
C PHE A 599 -4.31 24.14 8.32
N ASP A 600 -4.28 22.93 7.77
CA ASP A 600 -5.46 22.31 7.17
C ASP A 600 -6.36 21.61 8.21
N SER A 601 -7.60 21.32 7.83
CA SER A 601 -8.62 20.70 8.68
C SER A 601 -8.31 19.26 9.13
N HIS A 602 -7.34 18.59 8.50
CA HIS A 602 -6.88 17.25 8.83
C HIS A 602 -5.66 17.29 9.75
N PHE A 603 -4.79 18.30 9.63
CA PHE A 603 -3.62 18.49 10.48
C PHE A 603 -3.97 19.12 11.84
N LYS A 604 -4.88 20.12 11.87
CA LYS A 604 -5.49 20.71 13.08
C LYS A 604 -4.57 21.47 14.05
N TYR A 605 -3.26 21.53 13.80
CA TYR A 605 -2.28 22.18 14.67
C TYR A 605 -1.51 23.30 13.96
N PRO A 606 -1.28 24.45 14.63
CA PRO A 606 -0.61 25.61 14.04
C PRO A 606 0.87 25.38 13.72
N SER A 607 1.45 24.26 14.19
CA SER A 607 2.82 23.84 13.92
C SER A 607 3.00 23.21 12.53
N GLN A 608 1.96 23.04 11.71
CA GLN A 608 2.06 22.35 10.41
C GLN A 608 3.19 22.90 9.51
N SER A 609 4.24 22.09 9.31
CA SER A 609 5.46 22.57 8.62
C SER A 609 5.24 22.86 7.14
N SER A 610 4.31 22.14 6.49
CA SER A 610 3.98 22.31 5.07
C SER A 610 3.17 23.57 4.75
N GLN A 611 2.59 24.24 5.75
CA GLN A 611 1.79 25.45 5.60
C GLN A 611 2.48 26.71 6.15
N GLY A 612 3.64 26.57 6.78
CA GLY A 612 4.39 27.63 7.46
C GLY A 612 5.13 28.61 6.53
N LEU A 613 4.45 29.16 5.53
CA LEU A 613 4.98 30.20 4.64
C LEU A 613 4.57 31.59 5.14
N VAL A 614 5.51 32.53 5.16
CA VAL A 614 5.23 33.95 5.42
C VAL A 614 5.00 34.65 4.07
N LEU A 615 3.77 35.11 3.84
CA LEU A 615 3.42 35.89 2.65
C LEU A 615 3.85 37.36 2.74
N THR A 616 3.74 38.10 1.63
CA THR A 616 4.20 39.49 1.50
C THR A 616 3.48 40.46 2.46
N ASP A 617 2.19 40.24 2.68
CA ASP A 617 1.35 40.99 3.64
C ASP A 617 1.70 40.64 5.09
N GLU A 618 1.87 39.35 5.39
CA GLU A 618 2.32 38.88 6.71
C GLU A 618 3.72 39.37 7.06
N ALA A 619 4.63 39.46 6.08
CA ALA A 619 5.97 40.02 6.27
C ALA A 619 5.93 41.50 6.71
N ALA A 620 5.00 42.29 6.17
CA ALA A 620 4.78 43.66 6.60
C ALA A 620 4.22 43.72 8.04
N ALA A 621 3.31 42.82 8.40
CA ALA A 621 2.78 42.71 9.76
C ALA A 621 3.89 42.32 10.78
N TYR A 622 4.70 41.31 10.46
CA TYR A 622 5.86 40.94 11.28
C TYR A 622 6.88 42.08 11.41
N GLN A 623 7.11 42.85 10.34
CA GLN A 623 8.03 44.00 10.38
C GLN A 623 7.50 45.10 11.30
N GLN A 624 6.21 45.43 11.21
CA GLN A 624 5.59 46.44 12.06
C GLN A 624 5.60 46.01 13.53
N LEU A 625 5.36 44.73 13.82
CA LEU A 625 5.43 44.17 15.16
C LEU A 625 6.87 44.13 15.70
N ALA A 626 7.85 43.76 14.87
CA ALA A 626 9.27 43.75 15.25
C ALA A 626 9.77 45.13 15.68
N GLN A 627 9.35 46.19 14.97
CA GLN A 627 9.64 47.58 15.33
C GLN A 627 8.98 47.98 16.66
N ASP A 628 7.71 47.62 16.85
CA ASP A 628 6.97 47.89 18.10
C ASP A 628 7.63 47.22 19.31
N ILE A 629 7.99 45.93 19.18
CA ILE A 629 8.72 45.16 20.20
C ILE A 629 10.08 45.80 20.51
N ALA A 630 10.85 46.19 19.48
CA ALA A 630 12.15 46.83 19.66
C ALA A 630 12.05 48.19 20.41
N SER A 631 10.96 48.93 20.19
CA SER A 631 10.68 50.16 20.93
C SER A 631 10.30 49.90 22.40
N LYS A 632 9.47 48.89 22.66
CA LYS A 632 8.89 48.55 23.97
C LYS A 632 9.79 47.69 24.88
N THR A 633 10.85 47.07 24.35
CA THR A 633 11.69 46.16 25.14
C THR A 633 12.31 46.83 26.37
N THR A 634 12.19 46.15 27.51
CA THR A 634 12.71 46.62 28.80
C THR A 634 14.07 46.02 29.14
N ILE A 635 14.69 45.24 28.24
CA ILE A 635 16.06 44.75 28.46
C ILE A 635 17.03 45.95 28.43
N THR A 636 18.10 45.88 29.21
CA THR A 636 19.11 46.94 29.25
C THR A 636 19.79 47.08 27.88
N LYS A 637 19.36 48.04 27.07
CA LYS A 637 19.94 48.38 25.76
C LYS A 637 21.40 48.81 25.98
N PRO A 638 22.41 48.06 25.50
CA PRO A 638 23.80 48.28 25.89
C PRO A 638 24.39 49.53 25.21
N THR A 639 24.96 50.44 26.00
CA THR A 639 25.60 51.68 25.51
C THR A 639 27.04 51.41 25.06
N CYS A 640 27.19 50.76 23.90
CA CYS A 640 28.48 50.28 23.42
C CYS A 640 29.33 51.33 22.67
N SER A 641 30.35 51.85 23.34
CA SER A 641 31.37 52.74 22.76
C SER A 641 32.49 52.03 21.98
N THR A 642 32.64 50.70 22.13
CA THR A 642 33.69 49.91 21.45
C THR A 642 33.10 48.83 20.54
N ALA A 643 33.83 48.47 19.49
CA ALA A 643 33.45 47.36 18.60
C ALA A 643 33.26 46.04 19.35
N SER A 644 34.16 45.72 20.30
CA SER A 644 34.06 44.52 21.14
C SER A 644 32.80 44.49 22.01
N CYS A 645 32.33 45.64 22.51
CA CYS A 645 31.06 45.73 23.21
C CYS A 645 29.89 45.42 22.27
N ARG A 646 29.86 46.05 21.08
CA ARG A 646 28.81 45.81 20.08
C ARG A 646 28.75 44.34 19.67
N GLN A 647 29.91 43.73 19.42
CA GLN A 647 30.05 42.33 19.10
C GLN A 647 29.50 41.40 20.20
N ASN A 648 29.85 41.66 21.47
CA ASN A 648 29.34 40.87 22.59
C ASN A 648 27.81 41.02 22.77
N ALA A 649 27.28 42.23 22.63
CA ALA A 649 25.84 42.48 22.70
C ALA A 649 25.07 41.75 21.57
N VAL A 650 25.58 41.83 20.34
CA VAL A 650 25.04 41.13 19.16
C VAL A 650 25.09 39.63 19.33
N ASN A 651 26.21 39.07 19.81
CA ASN A 651 26.35 37.63 20.02
C ASN A 651 25.43 37.11 21.13
N ASN A 652 25.28 37.85 22.23
CA ASN A 652 24.38 37.47 23.33
C ASN A 652 22.90 37.49 22.89
N LEU A 653 22.49 38.49 22.11
CA LEU A 653 21.13 38.59 21.57
C LEU A 653 20.88 37.51 20.50
N GLY A 654 21.85 37.28 19.61
CA GLY A 654 21.76 36.25 18.57
C GLY A 654 21.67 34.83 19.16
N LEU A 655 22.43 34.55 20.23
CA LEU A 655 22.41 33.25 20.92
C LEU A 655 21.02 32.91 21.46
N THR A 656 20.23 33.89 21.92
CA THR A 656 18.88 33.66 22.45
C THR A 656 17.79 33.75 21.37
N LEU A 657 17.87 34.71 20.44
CA LEU A 657 16.88 34.86 19.36
C LEU A 657 17.01 33.81 18.26
N PHE A 658 18.23 33.46 17.84
CA PHE A 658 18.46 32.39 16.83
C PHE A 658 18.76 31.04 17.48
N ARG A 659 18.83 30.99 18.82
CA ARG A 659 18.94 29.77 19.64
C ARG A 659 20.23 28.97 19.40
N LYS A 660 21.21 29.60 18.74
CA LYS A 660 22.54 29.09 18.43
C LYS A 660 23.53 30.26 18.28
N PRO A 661 24.85 30.02 18.40
CA PRO A 661 25.86 31.04 18.16
C PRO A 661 25.76 31.60 16.74
N LEU A 662 25.93 32.92 16.59
CA LEU A 662 26.01 33.57 15.29
C LEU A 662 27.28 33.14 14.54
N THR A 663 27.18 33.04 13.20
CA THR A 663 28.38 32.91 12.36
C THR A 663 29.17 34.21 12.35
N ALA A 664 30.47 34.15 12.07
CA ALA A 664 31.33 35.34 12.01
C ALA A 664 30.79 36.43 11.05
N ALA A 665 30.18 36.02 9.92
CA ALA A 665 29.55 36.94 8.96
C ALA A 665 28.27 37.59 9.52
N GLN A 666 27.43 36.83 10.23
CA GLN A 666 26.25 37.37 10.92
C GLN A 666 26.67 38.37 12.01
N THR A 667 27.63 37.98 12.86
CA THR A 667 28.18 38.85 13.91
C THR A 667 28.72 40.17 13.34
N ALA A 668 29.48 40.13 12.25
CA ALA A 668 30.00 41.33 11.59
C ALA A 668 28.88 42.23 11.02
N SER A 669 27.89 41.63 10.36
CA SER A 669 26.76 42.34 9.75
C SER A 669 25.91 43.04 10.81
N TYR A 670 25.48 42.32 11.86
CA TYR A 670 24.70 42.89 12.95
C TYR A 670 25.49 43.89 13.81
N SER A 671 26.81 43.73 13.95
CA SER A 671 27.65 44.72 14.64
C SER A 671 27.77 46.03 13.86
N THR A 672 27.79 45.95 12.53
CA THR A 672 27.78 47.12 11.62
C THR A 672 26.43 47.83 11.65
N LEU A 673 25.33 47.06 11.66
CA LEU A 673 23.97 47.60 11.84
C LEU A 673 23.81 48.29 13.20
N PHE A 674 24.36 47.71 14.28
CA PHE A 674 24.37 48.34 15.60
C PHE A 674 25.11 49.68 15.58
N GLU A 675 26.29 49.73 14.95
CA GLU A 675 27.08 50.96 14.82
C GLU A 675 26.36 52.06 14.03
N THR A 676 25.63 51.68 12.98
CA THR A 676 25.01 52.63 12.04
C THR A 676 23.62 53.08 12.47
N ASN A 677 22.81 52.17 13.04
CA ASN A 677 21.37 52.36 13.26
C ASN A 677 20.92 52.00 14.70
N GLY A 678 21.84 51.71 15.62
CA GLY A 678 21.53 51.43 17.02
C GLY A 678 20.96 50.02 17.27
N PHE A 679 20.80 49.68 18.56
CA PHE A 679 20.43 48.33 18.99
C PHE A 679 18.99 47.93 18.62
N GLU A 680 18.07 48.90 18.53
CA GLU A 680 16.66 48.66 18.16
C GLU A 680 16.54 48.15 16.71
N SER A 681 17.39 48.65 15.82
CA SER A 681 17.49 48.17 14.44
C SER A 681 18.05 46.75 14.37
N VAL A 682 18.96 46.38 15.27
CA VAL A 682 19.45 44.99 15.41
C VAL A 682 18.33 44.06 15.88
N ILE A 683 17.58 44.45 16.91
CA ILE A 683 16.42 43.67 17.39
C ILE A 683 15.42 43.50 16.23
N THR A 684 15.00 44.58 15.60
CA THR A 684 14.05 44.55 14.47
C THR A 684 14.53 43.62 13.35
N SER A 685 15.79 43.74 12.95
CA SER A 685 16.38 42.91 11.88
C SER A 685 16.53 41.45 12.29
N MET A 686 16.82 41.15 13.56
CA MET A 686 16.86 39.77 14.06
C MET A 686 15.46 39.17 14.13
N LEU A 687 14.43 39.93 14.53
CA LEU A 687 13.04 39.45 14.57
C LEU A 687 12.44 39.20 13.16
N MET A 688 12.98 39.85 12.12
CA MET A 688 12.64 39.56 10.71
C MET A 688 13.51 38.47 10.07
N SER A 689 14.47 37.91 10.80
CA SER A 689 15.37 36.87 10.28
C SER A 689 14.64 35.52 10.19
N PRO A 690 14.82 34.74 9.11
CA PRO A 690 14.36 33.35 9.06
C PRO A 690 14.90 32.50 10.22
N TYR A 691 16.10 32.80 10.73
CA TYR A 691 16.67 32.10 11.91
C TYR A 691 15.94 32.41 13.22
N PHE A 692 15.12 33.46 13.27
CA PHE A 692 14.22 33.74 14.38
C PHE A 692 12.80 33.24 14.10
N LEU A 693 12.25 33.53 12.92
CA LEU A 693 10.87 33.16 12.56
C LEU A 693 10.68 31.65 12.45
N TYR A 694 11.72 30.91 12.07
CA TYR A 694 11.67 29.46 11.91
C TYR A 694 12.51 28.72 12.96
N LEU A 695 12.02 27.55 13.36
CA LEU A 695 12.84 26.47 13.90
C LEU A 695 13.53 25.76 12.73
N THR A 696 14.83 25.50 12.86
CA THR A 696 15.63 24.81 11.85
C THR A 696 16.05 23.44 12.36
N GLU A 697 15.69 22.38 11.64
CA GLU A 697 16.03 20.99 11.95
C GLU A 697 16.76 20.39 10.74
N LEU A 698 18.00 20.83 10.54
CA LEU A 698 18.81 20.48 9.36
C LEU A 698 19.85 19.40 9.68
N GLY A 699 20.33 19.36 10.92
CA GLY A 699 21.27 18.36 11.42
C GLY A 699 22.60 18.28 10.65
N LYS A 700 23.34 17.20 10.93
CA LYS A 700 24.57 16.80 10.24
C LYS A 700 24.48 15.33 9.88
N TRP A 701 24.93 14.99 8.68
CA TRP A 701 24.97 13.60 8.23
C TRP A 701 25.78 12.72 9.18
N ASP A 702 25.16 11.64 9.63
CA ASP A 702 25.75 10.56 10.41
C ASP A 702 25.67 9.27 9.59
N ALA A 703 26.83 8.74 9.21
CA ALA A 703 26.94 7.54 8.40
C ALA A 703 26.63 6.25 9.18
N GLN A 704 26.49 6.29 10.52
CA GLN A 704 26.14 5.11 11.33
C GLN A 704 24.63 4.85 11.35
N THR A 705 23.85 5.93 11.36
CA THR A 705 22.38 5.90 11.33
C THR A 705 21.82 6.19 9.93
N GLU A 706 22.70 6.48 8.97
CA GLU A 706 22.40 6.90 7.59
C GLU A 706 21.33 8.00 7.51
N SER A 707 21.44 8.98 8.41
CA SER A 707 20.48 10.05 8.64
C SER A 707 21.19 11.34 9.11
N TYR A 708 20.47 12.45 9.22
CA TYR A 708 21.02 13.70 9.75
C TYR A 708 20.71 13.84 11.24
N ARG A 709 21.68 13.57 12.11
CA ARG A 709 21.53 13.84 13.55
C ARG A 709 21.49 15.34 13.81
N LEU A 710 20.52 15.80 14.60
CA LEU A 710 20.44 17.19 15.02
C LEU A 710 21.69 17.62 15.82
N SER A 711 22.15 18.85 15.62
CA SER A 711 23.22 19.43 16.43
C SER A 711 22.74 19.79 17.85
N ASN A 712 23.67 19.92 18.80
CA ASN A 712 23.32 20.14 20.21
C ASN A 712 22.44 21.38 20.46
N TYR A 713 22.56 22.43 19.64
CA TYR A 713 21.67 23.61 19.69
C TYR A 713 20.30 23.37 19.05
N GLU A 714 20.23 22.56 17.99
CA GLU A 714 18.95 22.12 17.40
C GLU A 714 18.21 21.20 18.38
N ILE A 715 18.90 20.26 19.05
CA ILE A 715 18.32 19.40 20.10
C ILE A 715 17.82 20.24 21.30
N ALA A 716 18.63 21.19 21.79
CA ALA A 716 18.19 22.09 22.86
C ALA A 716 16.96 22.92 22.47
N THR A 717 16.90 23.35 21.21
CA THR A 717 15.74 24.03 20.63
C THR A 717 14.53 23.08 20.58
N HIS A 718 14.68 21.89 19.99
CA HIS A 718 13.65 20.87 19.90
C HIS A 718 13.06 20.55 21.29
N LEU A 719 13.89 20.20 22.27
CA LEU A 719 13.46 19.99 23.66
C LEU A 719 12.65 21.17 24.21
N SER A 720 13.10 22.41 24.01
CA SER A 720 12.44 23.59 24.57
C SER A 720 11.10 23.90 23.91
N PHE A 721 10.95 23.71 22.60
CA PHE A 721 9.68 23.95 21.91
C PHE A 721 8.71 22.77 22.08
N SER A 722 9.17 21.52 21.96
CA SER A 722 8.33 20.33 22.15
C SER A 722 7.83 20.11 23.58
N LEU A 723 8.55 20.61 24.60
CA LEU A 723 8.15 20.45 26.02
C LEU A 723 7.63 21.73 26.67
N TRP A 724 8.08 22.92 26.26
CA TRP A 724 7.66 24.18 26.90
C TRP A 724 6.98 25.17 25.94
N GLY A 725 7.09 25.00 24.62
CA GLY A 725 6.61 25.99 23.64
C GLY A 725 7.26 27.36 23.78
N MET A 726 8.53 27.41 24.21
CA MET A 726 9.34 28.62 24.41
C MET A 726 10.81 28.34 24.05
N PRO A 727 11.64 29.38 23.84
CA PRO A 727 13.04 29.19 23.49
C PRO A 727 13.86 28.55 24.62
N PRO A 728 14.99 27.91 24.29
CA PRO A 728 15.86 27.30 25.29
C PRO A 728 16.43 28.37 26.21
N ASN A 729 16.35 28.12 27.52
CA ASN A 729 16.92 29.01 28.53
C ASN A 729 18.46 28.93 28.53
N SER A 730 19.11 29.81 29.30
CA SER A 730 20.57 29.87 29.40
C SER A 730 21.22 28.56 29.86
N THR A 731 20.51 27.73 30.63
CA THR A 731 20.98 26.41 31.07
C THR A 731 21.00 25.43 29.90
N LEU A 732 19.90 25.32 29.13
CA LEU A 732 19.84 24.48 27.92
C LEU A 732 20.85 24.92 26.85
N LEU A 733 21.02 26.23 26.64
CA LEU A 733 22.03 26.77 25.74
C LEU A 733 23.46 26.48 26.21
N SER A 734 23.70 26.46 27.53
CA SER A 734 25.00 26.06 28.11
C SER A 734 25.26 24.56 27.94
N LEU A 735 24.26 23.71 28.18
CA LEU A 735 24.35 22.26 27.97
C LEU A 735 24.62 21.92 26.49
N ALA A 736 24.00 22.65 25.56
CA ALA A 736 24.29 22.56 24.14
C ALA A 736 25.73 22.97 23.80
N ALA A 737 26.26 23.99 24.47
CA ALA A 737 27.63 24.47 24.29
C ALA A 737 28.70 23.53 24.88
N THR A 738 28.34 22.71 25.87
CA THR A 738 29.22 21.71 26.50
C THR A 738 28.97 20.29 25.99
N ASP A 739 28.35 20.14 24.81
CA ASP A 739 28.11 18.86 24.14
C ASP A 739 27.33 17.80 24.95
N ALA A 740 26.47 18.25 25.88
CA ALA A 740 25.69 17.36 26.75
C ALA A 740 24.61 16.54 26.00
N PHE A 741 24.30 16.92 24.75
CA PHE A 741 23.30 16.26 23.89
C PHE A 741 23.93 15.37 22.80
N ASN A 742 25.23 15.04 22.91
CA ASN A 742 25.91 14.09 22.04
C ASN A 742 25.44 12.63 22.22
N SER A 743 24.68 12.31 23.29
CA SER A 743 24.06 11.00 23.48
C SER A 743 22.56 11.14 23.73
N ASP A 744 21.80 10.18 23.21
CA ASP A 744 20.33 10.21 23.28
C ASP A 744 19.83 10.01 24.72
N GLU A 745 20.61 9.30 25.54
CA GLU A 745 20.43 9.22 27.00
C GLU A 745 20.60 10.60 27.69
N GLY A 746 21.56 11.43 27.25
CA GLY A 746 21.72 12.79 27.75
C GLY A 746 20.51 13.68 27.43
N VAL A 747 19.93 13.50 26.24
CA VAL A 747 18.67 14.15 25.83
C VAL A 747 17.51 13.69 26.71
N LYS A 748 17.34 12.38 26.91
CA LYS A 748 16.27 11.78 27.71
C LYS A 748 16.29 12.24 29.17
N ASN A 749 17.46 12.27 29.81
CA ASN A 749 17.63 12.78 31.17
C ASN A 749 17.28 14.28 31.30
N GLN A 750 17.60 15.08 30.28
CA GLN A 750 17.21 16.49 30.24
C GLN A 750 15.69 16.65 30.04
N ALA A 751 15.07 15.86 29.16
CA ALA A 751 13.61 15.85 28.97
C ALA A 751 12.86 15.48 30.26
N GLN A 752 13.33 14.45 30.99
CA GLN A 752 12.80 14.06 32.32
C GLN A 752 12.88 15.20 33.35
N THR A 753 13.92 16.02 33.28
CA THR A 753 14.03 17.23 34.12
C THR A 753 13.01 18.29 33.70
N MET A 754 12.78 18.47 32.40
CA MET A 754 11.95 19.54 31.84
C MET A 754 10.45 19.32 32.03
N VAL A 755 9.95 18.07 32.02
CA VAL A 755 8.52 17.78 32.26
C VAL A 755 8.06 18.01 33.71
N ASN A 756 8.98 18.35 34.61
CA ASN A 756 8.71 18.73 36.00
C ASN A 756 8.78 20.26 36.23
N ASP A 757 9.08 21.06 35.20
CA ASP A 757 8.90 22.51 35.22
C ASP A 757 7.43 22.84 34.92
N ALA A 758 6.85 23.84 35.62
CA ALA A 758 5.47 24.27 35.44
C ALA A 758 5.15 24.68 33.98
N LYS A 759 6.16 25.10 33.20
CA LYS A 759 6.04 25.35 31.74
C LYS A 759 5.48 24.17 30.97
N PHE A 760 5.85 22.94 31.35
CA PHE A 760 5.38 21.73 30.67
C PHE A 760 3.86 21.59 30.81
N ALA A 761 3.32 21.81 32.01
CA ALA A 761 1.89 21.77 32.23
C ALA A 761 1.12 22.84 31.43
N THR A 762 1.69 24.05 31.29
CA THR A 762 1.11 25.10 30.44
C THR A 762 1.16 24.74 28.95
N HIS A 763 2.26 24.14 28.47
CA HIS A 763 2.38 23.71 27.08
C HIS A 763 1.44 22.53 26.75
N VAL A 764 1.27 21.58 27.66
CA VAL A 764 0.25 20.52 27.55
C VAL A 764 -1.16 21.12 27.58
N SER A 765 -1.42 22.19 28.35
CA SER A 765 -2.71 22.90 28.28
C SER A 765 -2.96 23.51 26.89
N GLU A 766 -1.93 24.00 26.19
CA GLU A 766 -2.07 24.50 24.81
C GLU A 766 -2.33 23.34 23.83
N PHE A 767 -1.60 22.22 23.95
CA PHE A 767 -1.88 21.00 23.19
C PHE A 767 -3.35 20.56 23.35
N ILE A 768 -3.84 20.51 24.59
CA ILE A 768 -5.20 20.10 24.90
C ILE A 768 -6.24 21.07 24.30
N ARG A 769 -5.95 22.37 24.15
CA ARG A 769 -6.88 23.30 23.46
C ARG A 769 -7.11 22.92 22.00
N TYR A 770 -6.07 22.52 21.28
CA TYR A 770 -6.21 22.04 19.90
C TYR A 770 -6.80 20.63 19.85
N TYR A 771 -6.30 19.71 20.68
CA TYR A 771 -6.82 18.35 20.78
C TYR A 771 -8.32 18.31 21.13
N ALA A 772 -8.82 19.24 21.95
CA ALA A 772 -10.22 19.35 22.37
C ALA A 772 -11.10 20.25 21.48
N ASN A 773 -10.54 20.87 20.44
CA ASN A 773 -11.22 21.87 19.61
C ASN A 773 -11.77 23.07 20.44
N THR A 774 -11.02 23.52 21.44
CA THR A 774 -11.32 24.65 22.35
C THR A 774 -10.34 25.83 22.18
N TYR A 775 -9.55 25.82 21.11
CA TYR A 775 -8.62 26.90 20.76
C TYR A 775 -9.32 28.11 20.12
N SER A 776 -10.44 27.90 19.43
CA SER A 776 -11.22 28.96 18.76
C SER A 776 -11.90 29.90 19.74
N VAL A 777 -12.06 31.17 19.35
CA VAL A 777 -12.84 32.15 20.12
C VAL A 777 -14.30 31.72 20.16
N VAL A 778 -14.91 31.77 21.35
CA VAL A 778 -16.33 31.52 21.56
C VAL A 778 -17.02 32.85 21.85
N ASP A 779 -17.99 33.23 21.02
CA ASP A 779 -18.81 34.42 21.21
C ASP A 779 -19.84 34.24 22.34
N GLU A 780 -20.40 35.34 22.84
CA GLU A 780 -21.55 35.29 23.76
C GLU A 780 -22.76 34.63 23.07
N LYS A 781 -23.41 33.71 23.80
CA LYS A 781 -24.57 32.93 23.37
C LYS A 781 -25.70 33.05 24.41
N PRO A 782 -26.95 32.68 24.11
CA PRO A 782 -28.04 32.69 25.10
C PRO A 782 -27.69 31.90 26.37
N GLY A 783 -27.57 32.61 27.50
CA GLY A 783 -27.17 32.01 28.77
C GLY A 783 -25.67 31.73 28.94
N LEU A 784 -24.81 32.30 28.09
CA LEU A 784 -23.35 32.17 28.12
C LEU A 784 -22.69 33.53 27.86
N SER A 785 -22.16 34.17 28.91
CA SER A 785 -21.46 35.46 28.82
C SER A 785 -19.94 35.31 28.72
N THR A 786 -19.24 36.38 28.32
CA THR A 786 -17.76 36.41 28.25
C THR A 786 -17.10 36.01 29.57
N ASP A 787 -17.64 36.45 30.72
CA ASP A 787 -17.13 36.08 32.05
C ASP A 787 -17.24 34.56 32.33
N VAL A 788 -18.30 33.92 31.85
CA VAL A 788 -18.49 32.47 31.98
C VAL A 788 -17.55 31.73 31.03
N ILE A 789 -17.38 32.20 29.80
CA ILE A 789 -16.45 31.62 28.82
C ILE A 789 -15.01 31.66 29.34
N ALA A 790 -14.57 32.80 29.86
CA ALA A 790 -13.26 32.95 30.48
C ALA A 790 -13.09 32.03 31.70
N ALA A 791 -14.14 31.86 32.52
CA ALA A 791 -14.11 30.92 33.64
C ALA A 791 -14.05 29.44 33.18
N MET A 792 -14.71 29.07 32.07
CA MET A 792 -14.62 27.72 31.49
C MET A 792 -13.24 27.44 30.87
N GLN A 793 -12.62 28.43 30.21
CA GLN A 793 -11.24 28.32 29.73
C GLN A 793 -10.27 28.12 30.90
N GLN A 794 -10.43 28.89 31.99
CA GLN A 794 -9.64 28.71 33.20
C GLN A 794 -9.92 27.36 33.90
N GLU A 795 -11.16 26.84 33.89
CA GLU A 795 -11.46 25.48 34.37
C GLU A 795 -10.60 24.44 33.64
N GLN A 796 -10.51 24.53 32.31
CA GLN A 796 -9.70 23.63 31.50
C GLN A 796 -8.20 23.78 31.82
N THR A 797 -7.66 25.00 31.82
CA THR A 797 -6.23 25.24 32.10
C THR A 797 -5.83 24.76 33.50
N GLU A 798 -6.59 25.10 34.54
CA GLU A 798 -6.24 24.68 35.91
C GLU A 798 -6.41 23.17 36.13
N ALA A 799 -7.37 22.53 35.44
CA ALA A 799 -7.50 21.07 35.47
C ALA A 799 -6.29 20.37 34.82
N ILE A 800 -5.81 20.84 33.67
CA ILE A 800 -4.59 20.29 33.03
C ILE A 800 -3.33 20.61 33.85
N HIS A 801 -3.25 21.81 34.43
CA HIS A 801 -2.18 22.16 35.36
C HIS A 801 -2.14 21.22 36.57
N TYR A 802 -3.29 20.87 37.14
CA TYR A 802 -3.34 19.88 38.22
C TYR A 802 -2.93 18.49 37.74
N LEU A 803 -3.55 17.99 36.66
CA LEU A 803 -3.29 16.67 36.09
C LEU A 803 -1.78 16.38 35.96
N ILE A 804 -1.04 17.35 35.41
CA ILE A 804 0.40 17.23 35.16
C ILE A 804 1.27 17.48 36.40
N ASN A 805 0.93 18.45 37.26
CA ASN A 805 1.80 18.81 38.39
C ASN A 805 1.52 18.01 39.68
N ALA A 806 0.30 17.50 39.87
CA ALA A 806 -0.16 16.90 41.14
C ALA A 806 -1.17 15.74 40.98
N GLY A 807 -1.67 15.48 39.77
CA GLY A 807 -2.44 14.29 39.42
C GLY A 807 -1.57 13.11 38.99
N SER A 808 -2.18 12.10 38.38
CA SER A 808 -1.49 10.94 37.81
C SER A 808 -0.70 11.23 36.54
N ALA A 809 -0.89 12.41 35.92
CA ALA A 809 -0.51 12.70 34.54
C ALA A 809 -1.03 11.70 33.48
N SER A 810 -2.03 10.86 33.79
CA SER A 810 -2.49 9.80 32.87
C SER A 810 -3.64 10.24 31.96
N PHE A 811 -3.70 9.66 30.76
CA PHE A 811 -4.81 9.82 29.81
C PHE A 811 -6.17 9.42 30.43
N TYR A 812 -6.17 8.47 31.37
CA TYR A 812 -7.37 8.13 32.12
C TYR A 812 -7.86 9.28 33.01
N GLU A 813 -6.97 9.96 33.74
CA GLU A 813 -7.37 11.12 34.57
C GLU A 813 -7.72 12.35 33.71
N LEU A 814 -7.21 12.48 32.48
CA LEU A 814 -7.63 13.51 31.52
C LEU A 814 -9.13 13.41 31.15
N LEU A 815 -9.64 12.18 30.99
CA LEU A 815 -11.04 11.93 30.60
C LEU A 815 -11.96 11.65 31.79
N ASN A 816 -11.46 11.05 32.86
CA ASN A 816 -12.24 10.63 34.04
C ASN A 816 -11.65 11.06 35.39
N PRO A 817 -11.37 12.37 35.62
CA PRO A 817 -11.01 12.87 36.93
C PRO A 817 -12.25 12.97 37.83
N SER A 818 -12.11 12.64 39.10
CA SER A 818 -13.16 12.81 40.13
C SER A 818 -13.30 14.27 40.64
N TYR A 819 -12.82 15.24 39.85
CA TYR A 819 -12.75 16.64 40.21
C TYR A 819 -12.97 17.56 39.00
N THR A 820 -13.30 18.82 39.29
CA THR A 820 -13.14 19.92 38.34
C THR A 820 -12.68 21.19 39.05
N TYR A 821 -12.44 22.26 38.29
CA TYR A 821 -12.02 23.56 38.81
C TYR A 821 -13.17 24.58 38.70
N LEU A 822 -13.50 25.25 39.82
CA LEU A 822 -14.62 26.19 39.90
C LEU A 822 -14.20 27.48 40.65
N ASN A 823 -14.73 28.60 40.18
CA ASN A 823 -14.84 29.86 40.91
C ASN A 823 -16.34 30.15 41.14
N SER A 824 -16.67 31.24 41.84
CA SER A 824 -18.07 31.65 42.08
C SER A 824 -18.90 31.81 40.79
N THR A 825 -18.33 32.38 39.71
CA THR A 825 -19.00 32.51 38.42
C THR A 825 -19.42 31.15 37.86
N LEU A 826 -18.49 30.20 37.80
CA LEU A 826 -18.72 28.89 37.19
C LEU A 826 -19.54 27.96 38.08
N ALA A 827 -19.36 28.03 39.40
CA ALA A 827 -20.20 27.33 40.37
C ALA A 827 -21.67 27.76 40.29
N ASN A 828 -21.94 29.06 40.13
CA ASN A 828 -23.29 29.58 39.88
C ASN A 828 -23.83 29.07 38.53
N HIS A 829 -23.05 29.16 37.45
CA HIS A 829 -23.46 28.73 36.10
C HIS A 829 -23.79 27.24 36.02
N TYR A 830 -23.02 26.38 36.70
CA TYR A 830 -23.23 24.94 36.75
C TYR A 830 -24.25 24.48 37.80
N GLY A 831 -24.80 25.39 38.62
CA GLY A 831 -25.73 25.03 39.71
C GLY A 831 -25.08 24.28 40.88
N LEU A 832 -23.76 24.36 41.03
CA LEU A 832 -22.97 23.61 42.04
C LEU A 832 -22.74 24.42 43.34
N THR A 833 -23.56 25.42 43.62
CA THR A 833 -23.39 26.32 44.79
C THR A 833 -23.52 25.61 46.14
N SER A 834 -24.25 24.49 46.20
CA SER A 834 -24.42 23.66 47.40
C SER A 834 -23.20 22.80 47.74
N THR A 835 -22.44 22.35 46.74
CA THR A 835 -21.16 21.63 46.92
C THR A 835 -19.98 22.60 47.09
N THR A 836 -20.18 23.88 46.75
CA THR A 836 -19.14 24.91 46.70
C THR A 836 -19.47 26.15 47.53
N SER A 837 -20.10 25.98 48.69
CA SER A 837 -20.61 27.08 49.53
C SER A 837 -19.56 28.10 50.04
N ASN A 838 -18.28 27.90 49.70
CA ASN A 838 -17.15 28.80 49.96
C ASN A 838 -16.38 29.20 48.69
N ALA A 839 -16.92 28.99 47.48
CA ALA A 839 -16.24 29.35 46.22
C ALA A 839 -16.02 30.86 46.13
N GLY A 840 -14.75 31.26 46.20
CA GLY A 840 -14.34 32.65 46.04
C GLY A 840 -14.33 33.10 44.57
N SER A 841 -13.72 34.25 44.32
CA SER A 841 -13.42 34.71 42.95
C SER A 841 -12.27 33.93 42.29
N SER A 842 -11.39 33.33 43.08
CA SER A 842 -10.29 32.47 42.59
C SER A 842 -10.79 31.09 42.19
N MET A 843 -10.25 30.55 41.09
CA MET A 843 -10.47 29.17 40.67
C MET A 843 -9.87 28.17 41.68
N GLN A 844 -10.63 27.14 42.07
CA GLN A 844 -10.21 26.13 43.04
C GLN A 844 -10.68 24.73 42.63
N LYS A 845 -9.93 23.70 43.05
CA LYS A 845 -10.28 22.29 42.83
C LYS A 845 -11.44 21.87 43.73
N TYR A 846 -12.47 21.26 43.14
CA TYR A 846 -13.59 20.63 43.85
C TYR A 846 -13.79 19.19 43.37
N ASN A 847 -14.11 18.29 44.29
CA ASN A 847 -14.53 16.93 43.94
C ASN A 847 -15.95 16.98 43.35
N VAL A 848 -16.19 16.17 42.31
CA VAL A 848 -17.47 16.09 41.60
C VAL A 848 -17.90 14.63 41.43
N ASN A 849 -19.17 14.41 41.07
CA ASN A 849 -19.69 13.11 40.67
C ASN A 849 -19.48 12.89 39.16
N SER A 850 -20.01 11.78 38.63
CA SER A 850 -19.90 11.42 37.21
C SER A 850 -20.34 12.50 36.22
N LEU A 851 -21.20 13.45 36.62
CA LEU A 851 -21.79 14.49 35.78
C LEU A 851 -20.85 15.67 35.45
N ARG A 852 -19.63 15.69 36.01
CA ARG A 852 -18.59 16.70 35.75
C ARG A 852 -17.20 16.07 35.85
N GLY A 853 -16.18 16.81 35.42
CA GLY A 853 -14.79 16.37 35.46
C GLY A 853 -14.40 15.60 34.20
N GLY A 854 -13.30 16.01 33.59
CA GLY A 854 -12.72 15.40 32.40
C GLY A 854 -13.14 16.07 31.10
N LEU A 855 -12.34 15.85 30.05
CA LEU A 855 -12.37 16.66 28.83
C LEU A 855 -13.76 16.81 28.19
N LEU A 856 -14.48 15.69 28.03
CA LEU A 856 -15.83 15.69 27.44
C LEU A 856 -16.92 16.31 28.35
N HIS A 857 -16.63 16.59 29.62
CA HIS A 857 -17.58 17.08 30.63
C HIS A 857 -17.35 18.56 30.99
N GLN A 858 -16.29 19.17 30.49
CA GLN A 858 -15.94 20.59 30.68
C GLN A 858 -16.87 21.51 29.88
N GLY A 859 -17.21 22.67 30.45
CA GLY A 859 -18.08 23.64 29.78
C GLY A 859 -17.49 24.15 28.47
N ILE A 860 -16.19 24.46 28.44
CA ILE A 860 -15.53 25.01 27.24
C ILE A 860 -15.61 24.05 26.04
N PHE A 861 -15.45 22.74 26.28
CA PHE A 861 -15.65 21.71 25.25
C PHE A 861 -17.10 21.71 24.71
N GLN A 862 -18.07 21.78 25.61
CA GLN A 862 -19.50 21.71 25.28
C GLN A 862 -20.01 22.93 24.51
N VAL A 863 -19.47 24.13 24.77
CA VAL A 863 -19.86 25.38 24.07
C VAL A 863 -19.09 25.62 22.77
N SER A 864 -17.87 25.10 22.66
CA SER A 864 -17.07 25.15 21.41
C SER A 864 -17.65 24.19 20.37
N ASN A 865 -18.20 23.06 20.80
CA ASN A 865 -18.86 22.07 19.95
C ASN A 865 -20.41 22.19 19.99
N SER A 866 -20.92 23.43 20.01
CA SER A 866 -22.36 23.76 19.93
C SER A 866 -22.65 24.87 18.91
N ASP A 867 -23.90 24.97 18.47
CA ASP A 867 -24.37 26.08 17.64
C ASP A 867 -24.71 27.31 18.50
N PHE A 868 -25.27 28.37 17.91
CA PHE A 868 -25.53 29.62 18.64
C PHE A 868 -26.55 29.45 19.78
N SER A 869 -27.64 28.72 19.55
CA SER A 869 -28.73 28.52 20.53
C SER A 869 -29.19 27.06 20.63
N ALA A 870 -28.40 26.12 20.13
CA ALA A 870 -28.72 24.69 20.05
C ALA A 870 -27.47 23.84 20.28
N THR A 871 -27.67 22.65 20.84
CA THR A 871 -26.64 21.61 20.89
C THR A 871 -26.38 21.04 19.50
N SER A 872 -25.24 20.37 19.32
CA SER A 872 -24.86 19.80 18.03
C SER A 872 -24.21 18.43 18.22
N LEU A 873 -25.06 17.41 18.38
CA LEU A 873 -24.60 16.02 18.51
C LEU A 873 -23.70 15.60 17.34
N VAL A 874 -23.93 16.12 16.12
CA VAL A 874 -23.07 15.84 14.96
C VAL A 874 -21.66 16.39 15.17
N LYS A 875 -21.49 17.64 15.61
CA LYS A 875 -20.16 18.23 15.90
C LYS A 875 -19.45 17.50 17.05
N ARG A 876 -20.19 17.18 18.11
CA ARG A 876 -19.71 16.44 19.29
C ARG A 876 -19.27 15.01 18.93
N GLY A 877 -20.02 14.33 18.07
CA GLY A 877 -19.67 13.02 17.53
C GLY A 877 -18.48 13.05 16.57
N LYS A 878 -18.45 14.02 15.65
CA LYS A 878 -17.32 14.26 14.73
C LYS A 878 -16.03 14.47 15.50
N PHE A 879 -16.06 15.25 16.59
CA PHE A 879 -14.93 15.41 17.49
C PHE A 879 -14.40 14.07 18.02
N ILE A 880 -15.28 13.21 18.56
CA ILE A 880 -14.87 11.91 19.12
C ILE A 880 -14.25 11.03 18.02
N ARG A 881 -14.80 11.03 16.81
CA ARG A 881 -14.24 10.28 15.67
C ARG A 881 -12.88 10.82 15.23
N GLU A 882 -12.78 12.12 14.97
CA GLU A 882 -11.61 12.69 14.32
C GLU A 882 -10.45 13.01 15.27
N ASN A 883 -10.73 13.40 16.50
CA ASN A 883 -9.71 13.83 17.47
C ASN A 883 -9.39 12.74 18.49
N MET A 884 -10.37 11.93 18.89
CA MET A 884 -10.14 10.85 19.86
C MET A 884 -9.91 9.48 19.22
N LEU A 885 -10.40 9.22 18.00
CA LEU A 885 -10.29 7.91 17.34
C LEU A 885 -9.55 7.96 16.00
N CYS A 886 -9.03 9.13 15.62
CA CYS A 886 -8.27 9.40 14.40
C CYS A 886 -8.96 8.98 13.09
N HIS A 887 -10.28 8.85 13.12
CA HIS A 887 -11.13 8.61 11.97
C HIS A 887 -11.56 9.96 11.38
N MET A 888 -10.85 10.44 10.34
CA MET A 888 -11.25 11.65 9.61
C MET A 888 -12.59 11.44 8.90
N MET A 889 -13.59 12.25 9.24
CA MET A 889 -14.92 12.16 8.65
C MET A 889 -14.94 12.96 7.34
N GLY A 890 -15.16 12.27 6.22
CA GLY A 890 -15.30 12.93 4.92
C GLY A 890 -16.55 13.82 4.84
N THR A 891 -16.49 14.84 3.99
CA THR A 891 -17.67 15.63 3.59
C THR A 891 -18.53 14.81 2.64
N PRO A 892 -19.83 14.58 2.92
CA PRO A 892 -20.75 14.04 1.92
C PRO A 892 -20.82 14.96 0.71
N SER A 893 -20.75 14.41 -0.50
CA SER A 893 -20.97 15.15 -1.75
C SER A 893 -22.27 14.66 -2.41
N GLY A 894 -23.03 15.59 -2.99
CA GLY A 894 -24.15 15.27 -3.89
C GLY A 894 -25.44 14.72 -3.26
N VAL A 895 -25.63 14.79 -1.93
CA VAL A 895 -26.90 14.39 -1.28
C VAL A 895 -27.27 15.27 -0.09
N ASP A 896 -28.07 16.30 -0.37
CA ASP A 896 -28.97 16.89 0.61
C ASP A 896 -30.29 16.08 0.65
N PRO A 897 -30.98 15.98 1.80
CA PRO A 897 -32.31 15.37 1.85
C PRO A 897 -33.33 16.23 1.09
N ASP A 898 -33.92 15.67 0.03
CA ASP A 898 -34.83 16.36 -0.92
C ASP A 898 -35.88 17.26 -0.25
N THR A 899 -36.44 16.83 0.89
CA THR A 899 -37.16 17.69 1.84
C THR A 899 -37.07 17.13 3.26
N ILE A 900 -36.73 17.98 4.24
CA ILE A 900 -36.82 17.62 5.67
C ILE A 900 -38.24 17.89 6.17
N THR A 901 -39.03 16.84 6.36
CA THR A 901 -40.34 16.92 7.03
C THR A 901 -40.22 16.36 8.44
N LEU A 902 -40.30 17.22 9.45
CA LEU A 902 -40.32 16.78 10.86
C LEU A 902 -41.72 16.22 11.22
N PRO A 903 -41.81 15.21 12.11
CA PRO A 903 -43.08 14.75 12.65
C PRO A 903 -43.92 15.87 13.28
N GLU A 904 -45.24 15.68 13.35
CA GLU A 904 -46.17 16.63 13.99
C GLU A 904 -46.19 16.55 15.52
N HIS A 905 -45.65 15.47 16.11
CA HIS A 905 -45.55 15.30 17.57
C HIS A 905 -44.21 15.84 18.08
N PRO A 906 -44.12 16.30 19.35
CA PRO A 906 -42.86 16.75 19.95
C PRO A 906 -41.76 15.68 19.88
N ILE A 907 -40.61 16.04 19.27
CA ILE A 907 -39.41 15.19 19.18
C ILE A 907 -38.21 15.76 19.93
N THR A 908 -37.30 14.89 20.34
CA THR A 908 -35.97 15.21 20.88
C THR A 908 -34.99 15.68 19.80
N THR A 909 -33.86 16.24 20.21
CA THR A 909 -32.73 16.58 19.34
C THR A 909 -32.17 15.33 18.64
N ARG A 910 -32.16 14.17 19.33
CA ARG A 910 -31.72 12.89 18.75
C ARG A 910 -32.67 12.41 17.67
N GLU A 911 -33.98 12.36 17.94
CA GLU A 911 -35.01 11.98 16.96
C GLU A 911 -35.04 12.94 15.76
N ARG A 912 -34.82 14.24 15.98
CA ARG A 912 -34.65 15.21 14.89
C ARG A 912 -33.48 14.82 13.97
N TRP A 913 -32.33 14.45 14.53
CA TRP A 913 -31.19 14.01 13.70
C TRP A 913 -31.37 12.62 13.11
N ASP A 914 -32.19 11.75 13.69
CA ASP A 914 -32.59 10.48 13.06
C ASP A 914 -33.49 10.71 11.83
N VAL A 915 -34.39 11.71 11.88
CA VAL A 915 -35.19 12.13 10.72
C VAL A 915 -34.32 12.77 9.62
N ILE A 916 -33.29 13.53 9.98
CA ILE A 916 -32.44 14.27 9.01
C ILE A 916 -31.32 13.41 8.43
N THR A 917 -30.65 12.58 9.24
CA THR A 917 -29.47 11.79 8.82
C THR A 917 -29.46 10.34 9.33
N GLY A 918 -30.54 9.85 9.94
CA GLY A 918 -30.70 8.48 10.42
C GLY A 918 -30.83 7.42 9.33
N PRO A 919 -31.06 6.14 9.70
CA PRO A 919 -31.05 4.99 8.79
C PRO A 919 -31.96 5.09 7.56
N ASN A 920 -33.05 5.87 7.66
CA ASN A 920 -34.05 6.03 6.61
C ASN A 920 -33.88 7.32 5.79
N ALA A 921 -33.02 8.25 6.23
CA ALA A 921 -32.79 9.53 5.54
C ALA A 921 -31.95 9.33 4.27
N SER A 922 -32.33 10.00 3.18
CA SER A 922 -31.67 9.94 1.87
C SER A 922 -31.33 8.49 1.42
N ASN A 923 -32.31 7.58 1.52
CA ASN A 923 -32.16 6.15 1.23
C ASN A 923 -31.03 5.45 2.02
N GLY A 924 -30.75 5.92 3.24
CA GLY A 924 -29.70 5.40 4.12
C GLY A 924 -28.28 5.86 3.78
N GLN A 925 -28.11 6.80 2.85
CA GLN A 925 -26.80 7.32 2.46
C GLN A 925 -26.18 8.19 3.56
N CYS A 926 -26.95 9.09 4.18
CA CYS A 926 -26.47 9.91 5.30
C CYS A 926 -26.02 9.05 6.49
N TRP A 927 -26.74 7.96 6.76
CA TRP A 927 -26.45 7.06 7.89
C TRP A 927 -25.10 6.36 7.79
N GLN A 928 -24.55 6.14 6.58
CA GLN A 928 -23.23 5.51 6.40
C GLN A 928 -22.15 6.20 7.24
N CYS A 929 -22.17 7.55 7.27
CA CYS A 929 -21.28 8.35 8.10
C CYS A 929 -21.92 8.73 9.44
N HIS A 930 -23.21 9.06 9.47
CA HIS A 930 -23.85 9.55 10.70
C HIS A 930 -24.02 8.48 11.80
N GLN A 931 -24.05 7.18 11.47
CA GLN A 931 -24.00 6.11 12.48
C GLN A 931 -22.75 6.16 13.37
N LEU A 932 -21.67 6.79 12.89
CA LEU A 932 -20.41 6.93 13.59
C LEU A 932 -20.37 8.18 14.49
N MET A 933 -21.23 9.17 14.24
CA MET A 933 -21.21 10.48 14.92
C MET A 933 -22.45 10.70 15.79
N ASN A 934 -23.65 10.41 15.28
CA ASN A 934 -24.89 10.74 15.97
C ASN A 934 -24.99 10.02 17.33
N GLU A 935 -24.59 8.75 17.37
CA GLU A 935 -24.55 7.95 18.60
C GLU A 935 -23.60 8.55 19.65
N PRO A 936 -22.26 8.61 19.47
CA PRO A 936 -21.36 9.16 20.50
C PRO A 936 -21.58 10.66 20.76
N GLY A 937 -22.17 11.39 19.80
CA GLY A 937 -22.65 12.75 20.01
C GLY A 937 -23.84 12.84 20.96
N SER A 938 -24.81 11.92 20.83
CA SER A 938 -26.02 11.89 21.67
C SER A 938 -25.71 11.67 23.16
N ALA A 939 -24.63 10.95 23.47
CA ALA A 939 -24.12 10.77 24.82
C ALA A 939 -23.87 12.09 25.57
N LEU A 940 -23.55 13.16 24.83
CA LEU A 940 -23.20 14.47 25.34
C LEU A 940 -24.39 15.44 25.39
N GLU A 941 -25.60 15.01 24.98
CA GLU A 941 -26.76 15.90 24.94
C GLU A 941 -27.31 16.26 26.32
N ASN A 942 -26.92 15.55 27.38
CA ASN A 942 -27.11 16.02 28.76
C ASN A 942 -26.40 17.35 29.07
N TYR A 943 -25.54 17.88 28.17
CA TYR A 943 -25.02 19.24 28.27
C TYR A 943 -25.65 20.15 27.21
N ASP A 944 -26.28 21.25 27.66
CA ASP A 944 -26.85 22.25 26.76
C ASP A 944 -25.80 23.04 25.96
N HIS A 945 -26.26 23.95 25.09
CA HIS A 945 -25.38 24.80 24.26
C HIS A 945 -24.55 25.81 25.06
N ALA A 946 -24.87 26.02 26.35
CA ALA A 946 -24.12 26.83 27.30
C ALA A 946 -23.31 25.96 28.29
N GLY A 947 -23.18 24.64 28.04
CA GLY A 947 -22.39 23.70 28.82
C GLY A 947 -22.97 23.33 30.19
N ARG A 948 -24.26 23.57 30.45
CA ARG A 948 -24.96 23.21 31.70
C ARG A 948 -25.56 21.82 31.62
N TYR A 949 -25.52 21.08 32.73
CA TYR A 949 -26.10 19.73 32.79
C TYR A 949 -27.64 19.79 32.87
N ARG A 950 -28.31 18.90 32.14
CA ARG A 950 -29.77 18.77 32.02
C ARG A 950 -30.19 17.32 31.81
N THR A 951 -31.40 16.96 32.25
CA THR A 951 -32.04 15.64 31.99
C THR A 951 -33.16 15.72 30.96
N GLU A 952 -33.63 16.93 30.64
CA GLU A 952 -34.72 17.20 29.70
C GLU A 952 -34.30 18.23 28.63
N GLU A 953 -34.97 18.22 27.49
CA GLU A 953 -34.87 19.22 26.41
C GLU A 953 -36.18 19.96 26.23
N SER A 954 -36.13 21.20 25.75
CA SER A 954 -37.22 21.74 24.95
C SER A 954 -37.28 20.97 23.63
N SER A 955 -38.45 20.50 23.23
CA SER A 955 -38.62 19.75 21.98
C SER A 955 -38.22 20.57 20.75
N ALA A 956 -37.65 19.90 19.74
CA ALA A 956 -37.05 20.54 18.58
C ALA A 956 -38.05 21.11 17.56
N ASN A 957 -39.33 20.72 17.65
CA ASN A 957 -40.44 21.19 16.80
C ASN A 957 -41.60 21.81 17.60
N ASP A 958 -41.71 21.58 18.91
CA ASP A 958 -42.63 22.30 19.82
C ASP A 958 -41.92 22.78 21.09
N SER A 959 -41.49 24.03 21.11
CA SER A 959 -40.75 24.60 22.24
C SER A 959 -41.56 24.74 23.54
N SER A 960 -42.86 24.41 23.54
CA SER A 960 -43.69 24.40 24.76
C SER A 960 -43.60 23.09 25.54
N VAL A 961 -43.01 22.04 24.96
CA VAL A 961 -42.92 20.70 25.53
C VAL A 961 -41.51 20.37 25.98
N ALA A 962 -41.38 19.81 27.17
CA ALA A 962 -40.14 19.23 27.68
C ALA A 962 -40.10 17.71 27.46
N LEU A 963 -38.97 17.17 27.02
CA LEU A 963 -38.77 15.74 26.73
C LEU A 963 -37.51 15.21 27.44
N ASN A 964 -37.53 13.96 27.92
CA ASN A 964 -36.36 13.33 28.53
C ASN A 964 -35.26 13.07 27.48
N ILE A 965 -34.00 13.22 27.89
CA ILE A 965 -32.82 12.93 27.06
C ILE A 965 -32.46 11.45 27.17
N ASP A 966 -32.31 10.78 26.03
CA ASP A 966 -31.62 9.48 25.95
C ASP A 966 -30.18 9.67 25.46
N ALA A 967 -29.24 9.56 26.41
CA ALA A 967 -27.80 9.65 26.19
C ALA A 967 -27.12 8.25 26.07
N SER A 968 -27.90 7.17 26.05
CA SER A 968 -27.37 5.84 25.83
C SER A 968 -27.08 5.59 24.35
N GLY A 969 -26.12 4.74 24.01
CA GLY A 969 -25.79 4.53 22.61
C GLY A 969 -24.68 3.52 22.36
N ILE A 970 -24.31 3.41 21.09
CA ILE A 970 -23.32 2.46 20.60
C ILE A 970 -22.09 3.21 20.10
N LEU A 971 -20.89 2.78 20.51
CA LEU A 971 -19.65 3.18 19.85
C LEU A 971 -19.29 2.08 18.85
N ARG A 972 -19.02 2.49 17.60
CA ARG A 972 -18.68 1.58 16.50
C ARG A 972 -17.20 1.72 16.15
N ASP A 973 -16.63 0.69 15.55
CA ASP A 973 -15.27 0.73 15.01
C ASP A 973 -15.15 1.66 13.80
N ASN A 974 -14.02 1.66 13.11
CA ASN A 974 -13.84 2.45 11.89
C ASN A 974 -14.67 1.93 10.71
N SER A 975 -15.03 0.65 10.67
CA SER A 975 -15.91 0.10 9.62
C SER A 975 -17.38 0.54 9.77
N GLY A 976 -17.81 0.85 11.00
CA GLY A 976 -19.21 1.13 11.34
C GLY A 976 -20.06 -0.11 11.59
N PHE A 977 -19.58 -1.29 11.21
CA PHE A 977 -20.33 -2.54 11.37
C PHE A 977 -20.14 -3.16 12.76
N ASN A 978 -18.94 -3.08 13.34
CA ASN A 978 -18.66 -3.70 14.63
C ASN A 978 -18.95 -2.73 15.78
N THR A 979 -19.66 -3.23 16.80
CA THR A 979 -19.83 -2.51 18.07
C THR A 979 -18.56 -2.67 18.90
N LEU A 980 -17.91 -1.56 19.23
CA LEU A 980 -16.80 -1.50 20.18
C LEU A 980 -17.32 -1.56 21.63
N THR A 981 -18.38 -0.80 21.92
CA THR A 981 -19.02 -0.79 23.24
C THR A 981 -20.46 -0.24 23.16
N GLN A 982 -21.24 -0.51 24.20
CA GLN A 982 -22.50 0.17 24.49
C GLN A 982 -22.32 0.98 25.78
N TYR A 983 -22.74 2.26 25.77
CA TYR A 983 -22.64 3.16 26.92
C TYR A 983 -24.03 3.65 27.33
N ALA A 984 -24.18 3.96 28.62
CA ALA A 984 -25.42 4.51 29.17
C ALA A 984 -25.48 6.05 29.09
N ASP A 985 -24.32 6.72 29.08
CA ASP A 985 -24.17 8.17 29.12
C ASP A 985 -22.74 8.61 28.68
N ALA A 986 -22.48 9.92 28.72
CA ALA A 986 -21.15 10.51 28.49
C ALA A 986 -20.03 9.93 29.38
N ARG A 987 -20.34 9.50 30.62
CA ARG A 987 -19.33 9.00 31.54
C ARG A 987 -18.87 7.61 31.11
N ALA A 988 -19.80 6.70 30.85
CA ALA A 988 -19.48 5.36 30.34
C ALA A 988 -18.72 5.42 29.00
N LEU A 989 -19.02 6.40 28.14
CA LEU A 989 -18.26 6.65 26.91
C LEU A 989 -16.84 7.17 27.19
N SER A 990 -16.66 8.14 28.10
CA SER A 990 -15.33 8.60 28.53
C SER A 990 -14.50 7.51 29.22
N GLU A 991 -15.13 6.63 30.01
CA GLU A 991 -14.47 5.51 30.68
C GLU A 991 -13.95 4.47 29.68
N TYR A 992 -14.71 4.18 28.62
CA TYR A 992 -14.24 3.32 27.53
C TYR A 992 -13.09 3.98 26.73
N LEU A 993 -13.25 5.24 26.31
CA LEU A 993 -12.24 5.95 25.52
C LEU A 993 -10.91 6.07 26.28
N ALA A 994 -10.94 6.22 27.60
CA ALA A 994 -9.77 6.34 28.45
C ALA A 994 -8.86 5.11 28.53
N VAL A 995 -9.33 3.94 28.09
CA VAL A 995 -8.58 2.68 28.05
C VAL A 995 -8.57 2.03 26.65
N SER A 996 -9.10 2.73 25.65
CA SER A 996 -9.16 2.22 24.28
C SER A 996 -7.81 2.40 23.60
N GLU A 997 -7.22 1.31 23.09
CA GLU A 997 -5.97 1.32 22.33
C GLU A 997 -6.02 2.32 21.17
N GLN A 998 -7.15 2.36 20.43
CA GLN A 998 -7.36 3.31 19.35
C GLN A 998 -7.29 4.78 19.81
N ALA A 999 -7.77 5.08 21.02
CA ALA A 999 -7.74 6.43 21.56
C ALA A 999 -6.38 6.83 22.12
N LEU A 1000 -5.69 5.89 22.76
CA LEU A 1000 -4.32 6.04 23.23
C LEU A 1000 -3.35 6.27 22.04
N SER A 1001 -3.40 5.41 21.01
CA SER A 1001 -2.65 5.60 19.76
C SER A 1001 -2.95 6.94 19.10
N CYS A 1002 -4.22 7.31 18.99
CA CYS A 1002 -4.60 8.59 18.39
C CYS A 1002 -4.08 9.80 19.20
N PHE A 1003 -4.01 9.71 20.52
CA PHE A 1003 -3.42 10.77 21.35
C PHE A 1003 -1.91 10.93 21.08
N VAL A 1004 -1.18 9.84 20.85
CA VAL A 1004 0.24 9.87 20.44
C VAL A 1004 0.41 10.55 19.08
N ASP A 1005 -0.37 10.19 18.07
CA ASP A 1005 -0.32 10.82 16.73
C ASP A 1005 -0.58 12.33 16.80
N ASN A 1006 -1.56 12.74 17.62
CA ASN A 1006 -1.88 14.15 17.84
C ASN A 1006 -0.75 14.89 18.58
N ALA A 1007 -0.13 14.27 19.58
CA ALA A 1007 1.02 14.83 20.29
C ALA A 1007 2.27 14.94 19.38
N TYR A 1008 2.50 13.95 18.51
CA TYR A 1008 3.55 14.00 17.49
C TYR A 1008 3.35 15.14 16.50
N ARG A 1009 2.13 15.29 15.95
CA ARG A 1009 1.77 16.40 15.04
C ARG A 1009 1.95 17.76 15.70
N PHE A 1010 1.48 17.91 16.94
CA PHE A 1010 1.60 19.16 17.69
C PHE A 1010 3.07 19.56 17.89
N THR A 1011 3.90 18.64 18.41
CA THR A 1011 5.31 18.92 18.75
C THR A 1011 6.21 19.11 17.52
N THR A 1012 6.07 18.26 16.50
CA THR A 1012 6.98 18.25 15.33
C THR A 1012 6.50 19.10 14.15
N GLY A 1013 5.18 19.30 14.00
CA GLY A 1013 4.61 19.89 12.80
C GLY A 1013 4.57 18.95 11.58
N GLN A 1014 4.77 17.63 11.77
CA GLN A 1014 4.66 16.60 10.73
C GLN A 1014 3.52 15.62 10.99
N GLN A 1015 3.04 14.94 9.94
CA GLN A 1015 2.21 13.74 10.06
C GLN A 1015 3.13 12.52 10.09
N THR A 1016 2.68 11.42 10.69
CA THR A 1016 3.35 10.12 10.58
C THR A 1016 3.51 9.72 9.11
N ASP A 1017 4.70 9.31 8.73
CA ASP A 1017 5.13 8.90 7.39
C ASP A 1017 5.98 7.62 7.47
N ALA A 1018 6.37 7.05 6.33
CA ALA A 1018 7.07 5.76 6.28
C ALA A 1018 8.39 5.74 7.09
N GLN A 1019 9.01 6.89 7.28
CA GLN A 1019 10.25 7.06 8.05
C GLN A 1019 9.94 7.12 9.55
N SER A 1020 9.00 7.98 9.97
CA SER A 1020 8.64 8.14 11.38
C SER A 1020 7.80 6.98 11.94
N GLU A 1021 7.05 6.26 11.10
CA GLU A 1021 6.05 5.25 11.48
C GLU A 1021 6.55 4.24 12.54
N ALA A 1022 7.73 3.64 12.36
CA ALA A 1022 8.24 2.67 13.32
C ALA A 1022 8.56 3.28 14.71
N ALA A 1023 9.00 4.55 14.76
CA ALA A 1023 9.17 5.25 16.03
C ALA A 1023 7.81 5.59 16.67
N ILE A 1024 6.84 6.04 15.89
CA ILE A 1024 5.51 6.40 16.41
C ILE A 1024 4.77 5.16 16.89
N ASN A 1025 4.82 4.05 16.15
CA ASN A 1025 4.23 2.78 16.56
C ASN A 1025 4.84 2.26 17.88
N ALA A 1026 6.16 2.40 18.08
CA ALA A 1026 6.76 2.06 19.37
C ALA A 1026 6.24 2.94 20.52
N LEU A 1027 6.13 4.26 20.31
CA LEU A 1027 5.56 5.20 21.29
C LEU A 1027 4.08 4.92 21.59
N GLN A 1028 3.30 4.51 20.58
CA GLN A 1028 1.92 4.08 20.75
C GLN A 1028 1.83 2.83 21.64
N GLN A 1029 2.67 1.81 21.41
CA GLN A 1029 2.68 0.59 22.23
C GLN A 1029 3.08 0.88 23.70
N ASP A 1030 4.10 1.71 23.92
CA ASP A 1030 4.49 2.13 25.28
C ASP A 1030 3.36 2.87 25.99
N PHE A 1031 2.71 3.84 25.31
CA PHE A 1031 1.63 4.64 25.87
C PHE A 1031 0.31 3.87 26.04
N ILE A 1032 0.06 2.81 25.27
CA ILE A 1032 -1.05 1.88 25.51
C ILE A 1032 -0.88 1.16 26.86
N VAL A 1033 0.37 0.88 27.26
CA VAL A 1033 0.68 0.16 28.51
C VAL A 1033 0.66 1.07 29.74
N ASP A 1034 1.23 2.28 29.66
CA ASP A 1034 1.34 3.18 30.82
C ASP A 1034 0.29 4.30 30.89
N GLY A 1035 -0.19 4.78 29.74
CA GLY A 1035 -1.09 5.93 29.61
C GLY A 1035 -0.54 7.25 30.18
N ASP A 1036 0.78 7.38 30.44
CA ASP A 1036 1.38 8.52 31.15
C ASP A 1036 1.84 9.62 30.17
N ILE A 1037 1.23 10.81 30.30
CA ILE A 1037 1.46 11.94 29.38
C ILE A 1037 2.87 12.51 29.55
N LYS A 1038 3.49 12.44 30.73
CA LYS A 1038 4.89 12.86 30.90
C LYS A 1038 5.83 11.90 30.21
N THR A 1039 5.65 10.59 30.40
CA THR A 1039 6.46 9.56 29.73
C THR A 1039 6.34 9.69 28.21
N LEU A 1040 5.12 9.87 27.68
CA LEU A 1040 4.89 10.11 26.26
C LEU A 1040 5.67 11.32 25.74
N PHE A 1041 5.58 12.49 26.39
CA PHE A 1041 6.28 13.68 25.91
C PHE A 1041 7.81 13.60 26.08
N ILE A 1042 8.32 12.92 27.13
CA ILE A 1042 9.74 12.58 27.23
C ILE A 1042 10.15 11.72 26.03
N ALA A 1043 9.42 10.63 25.78
CA ALA A 1043 9.76 9.64 24.78
C ALA A 1043 9.66 10.21 23.36
N LEU A 1044 8.64 11.03 23.06
CA LEU A 1044 8.54 11.83 21.83
C LEU A 1044 9.79 12.71 21.65
N ALA A 1045 10.12 13.55 22.63
CA ALA A 1045 11.21 14.54 22.53
C ALA A 1045 12.63 13.94 22.55
N SER A 1046 12.78 12.67 22.95
CA SER A 1046 14.05 11.91 22.86
C SER A 1046 14.00 10.74 21.86
N SER A 1047 12.94 10.62 21.06
CA SER A 1047 12.79 9.54 20.09
C SER A 1047 13.80 9.68 18.94
N PRO A 1048 14.11 8.60 18.20
CA PRO A 1048 14.86 8.73 16.96
C PRO A 1048 14.20 9.71 15.98
N ALA A 1049 12.86 9.79 15.96
CA ALA A 1049 12.11 10.70 15.10
C ALA A 1049 12.32 12.18 15.48
N ALA A 1050 12.56 12.45 16.76
CA ALA A 1050 12.92 13.77 17.27
C ALA A 1050 14.40 14.12 17.08
N LEU A 1051 15.33 13.16 17.09
CA LEU A 1051 16.78 13.43 17.11
C LEU A 1051 17.50 13.27 15.76
N TYR A 1052 16.93 12.49 14.85
CA TYR A 1052 17.49 12.21 13.52
C TYR A 1052 16.51 12.66 12.44
N ARG A 1053 17.04 13.07 11.29
CA ARG A 1053 16.24 13.55 10.15
C ARG A 1053 16.59 12.82 8.85
N SER A 1054 15.59 12.43 8.08
CA SER A 1054 15.73 12.00 6.68
C SER A 1054 15.60 13.21 5.75
N ASP A 1055 16.28 13.21 4.60
CA ASP A 1055 15.99 14.19 3.55
C ASP A 1055 14.54 14.05 3.07
N ARG A 1056 13.95 15.15 2.59
CA ARG A 1056 12.68 15.11 1.87
C ARG A 1056 12.95 14.65 0.44
N GLU A 1057 12.22 13.65 -0.01
CA GLU A 1057 12.10 13.25 -1.42
C GLU A 1057 11.38 14.34 -2.24
#